data_AF-I5BTR5-F1
#
_entry.id   AF-I5BTR5-F1
#
_cell.length_a   1.000
_cell.length_b   1.000
_cell.length_c   1.000
_cell.angle_alpha   90.00
_cell.angle_beta   90.00
_cell.angle_gamma   90.00
#
_symmetry.space_group_name_H-M   'P 1'
#
loop_
_entity.id
_entity.type
_entity.pdbx_description
1 polymer ?
#
loop_
_entity_poly.entity_id
_entity_poly.type
_entity_poly.pdbx_seq_one_letter_code
_entity_poly.pdbx_strand_id
1 'polypeptide(L)'
;MVPNAAFLRETALLLMHSFISSMQGPVVRPVTDATPLIAANAVAFDTETTGLDVREARILQLGGVALVNGCLQPGDAFETLVDPGVPVPPRSTAIHGITGQMLRTAPGFADAWPRFEAYRKGRLLIGYALGFDLAVLEREAHRAGLLWQAPRTLCVRMLAGLVNPHLPDASLEAIAAWLEVDTSGRHTATADARIAGEIFIALAPHLAERGIRTVAEAERASSLRSQALRQQAEAGWSEPFLRRTGAPSHALEAIDPYAFRHRVREAATGEPVVAHEDLAVLEAARLMAKHRISSLLLSADGRSGGSIAEYSIVTERDVLRAVASGGGEALAGRVSAIASKPVIAVQGDAFFYQALGLMSREKVRHLAVSDSEGHLSGVISARDFLKFRAGAAVDLQTRIENATTPADLAGAWSRVAVIASALLDEEIDARIIAEIVSGILCSITANACRMALQEMEADGFGAPPVSFAVMVLGSGGRGESLLAADQDNAVIFAEGAPGGPEDKWFAVFAEKFTDYLHTAAIPLCSGGVMARNPAWRGSVETWRARVDAWIAKARPQDLLNVDIFYDLRAVYGEEALVTALAAHAWEKGAERVEFAKLLGESARNVGSPFTVFGGFRQENGRLDLKLHGLFPIAALARALAIRHHLPHASTRARLEALAELPAMPRSDLLALRDAHRFLIARVLEQQVEDIAAGIPLSNHIAVDRLASGQQKTLKDALRTVAIIPELVRSAMFAN
;
A
#
# COMPACT_ATOMS: atom_id res chain seq x y z
N MET A 1 -58.65 52.55 20.91
CA MET A 1 -57.73 52.65 19.77
C MET A 1 -57.13 51.27 19.53
N VAL A 2 -57.60 50.60 18.49
CA VAL A 2 -57.09 49.28 18.07
C VAL A 2 -55.82 49.52 17.27
N PRO A 3 -54.68 48.84 17.53
CA PRO A 3 -53.46 49.10 16.78
C PRO A 3 -53.67 48.70 15.32
N ASN A 4 -53.36 49.62 14.41
CA ASN A 4 -53.47 49.43 12.97
C ASN A 4 -52.63 48.19 12.55
N ALA A 5 -53.13 47.36 11.63
CA ALA A 5 -52.46 46.16 11.15
C ALA A 5 -51.07 46.45 10.55
N ALA A 6 -50.83 47.69 10.09
CA ALA A 6 -49.53 48.19 9.68
C ALA A 6 -48.55 48.31 10.87
N PHE A 7 -49.01 48.79 12.03
CA PHE A 7 -48.20 48.95 13.24
C PHE A 7 -47.80 47.60 13.84
N LEU A 8 -48.69 46.59 13.83
CA LEU A 8 -48.33 45.24 14.27
C LEU A 8 -47.35 44.54 13.32
N ARG A 9 -47.41 44.82 12.02
CA ARG A 9 -46.39 44.35 11.05
C ARG A 9 -45.05 45.05 11.21
N GLU A 10 -45.04 46.37 11.41
CA GLU A 10 -43.81 47.14 11.68
C GLU A 10 -43.18 46.74 13.01
N THR A 11 -43.96 46.52 14.07
CA THR A 11 -43.42 46.10 15.37
C THR A 11 -42.85 44.68 15.32
N ALA A 12 -43.48 43.76 14.55
CA ALA A 12 -42.94 42.43 14.29
C ALA A 12 -41.66 42.47 13.42
N LEU A 13 -41.60 43.36 12.44
CA LEU A 13 -40.42 43.59 11.60
C LEU A 13 -39.27 44.28 12.36
N LEU A 14 -39.56 45.21 13.28
CA LEU A 14 -38.59 45.88 14.16
C LEU A 14 -38.08 44.96 15.27
N LEU A 15 -38.92 44.07 15.81
CA LEU A 15 -38.47 43.03 16.72
C LEU A 15 -37.64 41.97 15.98
N MET A 16 -38.00 41.60 14.74
CA MET A 16 -37.13 40.77 13.88
C MET A 16 -35.84 41.50 13.51
N HIS A 17 -35.86 42.79 13.16
CA HIS A 17 -34.64 43.55 12.82
C HIS A 17 -33.76 43.81 14.02
N SER A 18 -34.30 44.04 15.22
CA SER A 18 -33.53 44.15 16.46
C SER A 18 -32.91 42.79 16.84
N PHE A 19 -33.64 41.68 16.64
CA PHE A 19 -33.10 40.33 16.83
C PHE A 19 -32.00 40.00 15.78
N ILE A 20 -32.19 40.40 14.52
CA ILE A 20 -31.24 40.21 13.40
C ILE A 20 -30.04 41.17 13.49
N SER A 21 -30.21 42.39 14.03
CA SER A 21 -29.15 43.40 14.14
C SER A 21 -28.34 43.26 15.44
N SER A 22 -28.90 42.66 16.50
CA SER A 22 -28.10 42.10 17.60
C SER A 22 -27.22 40.91 17.17
N MET A 23 -27.43 40.40 15.96
CA MET A 23 -26.59 39.43 15.25
C MET A 23 -25.68 40.08 14.16
N GLN A 24 -25.39 41.39 14.25
CA GLN A 24 -24.53 42.12 13.29
C GLN A 24 -23.24 42.73 13.88
N GLY A 25 -22.74 42.23 15.01
CA GLY A 25 -21.28 41.99 15.07
C GLY A 25 -20.96 40.78 14.19
N PRO A 26 -19.71 40.49 13.78
CA PRO A 26 -19.42 39.18 13.21
C PRO A 26 -19.92 38.17 14.24
N VAL A 27 -21.03 37.49 13.96
CA VAL A 27 -21.54 36.42 14.81
C VAL A 27 -20.44 35.38 14.72
N VAL A 28 -19.55 35.41 15.71
CA VAL A 28 -18.51 34.42 15.87
C VAL A 28 -19.28 33.15 16.13
N ARG A 29 -19.57 32.42 15.05
CA ARG A 29 -20.23 31.13 15.14
C ARG A 29 -19.29 30.27 16.00
N PRO A 30 -19.76 29.81 17.17
CA PRO A 30 -18.91 29.06 18.07
C PRO A 30 -18.37 27.86 17.31
N VAL A 31 -17.08 27.59 17.48
CA VAL A 31 -16.44 26.44 16.86
C VAL A 31 -17.06 25.18 17.44
N THR A 32 -17.65 24.38 16.55
CA THR A 32 -18.24 23.08 16.85
C THR A 32 -17.31 21.97 16.38
N ASP A 33 -17.60 20.74 16.78
CA ASP A 33 -16.79 19.58 16.43
C ASP A 33 -16.69 19.34 14.93
N ALA A 34 -17.79 19.59 14.21
CA ALA A 34 -17.86 19.44 12.75
C ALA A 34 -17.36 20.66 11.97
N THR A 35 -16.93 21.74 12.65
CA THR A 35 -16.47 22.96 11.98
C THR A 35 -15.23 22.65 11.15
N PRO A 36 -15.23 22.88 9.81
CA PRO A 36 -14.05 22.66 9.00
C PRO A 36 -12.88 23.54 9.45
N LEU A 37 -11.64 23.06 9.39
CA LEU A 37 -10.44 23.78 9.85
C LEU A 37 -10.27 25.13 9.14
N ILE A 38 -10.49 25.16 7.83
CA ILE A 38 -10.45 26.40 7.02
C ILE A 38 -11.58 27.38 7.36
N ALA A 39 -12.64 26.91 8.03
CA ALA A 39 -13.79 27.71 8.45
C ALA A 39 -13.80 27.94 9.97
N ALA A 40 -12.75 27.51 10.68
CA ALA A 40 -12.67 27.65 12.13
C ALA A 40 -12.39 29.11 12.48
N ASN A 41 -13.29 29.71 13.26
CA ASN A 41 -13.01 30.99 13.90
C ASN A 41 -12.03 30.74 15.06
N ALA A 42 -10.81 31.23 14.91
CA ALA A 42 -9.74 30.96 15.85
C ALA A 42 -9.00 32.23 16.28
N VAL A 43 -8.16 32.09 17.28
CA VAL A 43 -7.15 33.05 17.69
C VAL A 43 -5.82 32.31 17.67
N ALA A 44 -4.93 32.70 16.78
CA ALA A 44 -3.54 32.29 16.86
C ALA A 44 -2.92 32.98 18.08
N PHE A 45 -2.23 32.25 18.95
CA PHE A 45 -1.91 32.65 20.31
C PHE A 45 -0.51 32.20 20.71
N ASP A 46 0.17 33.04 21.48
CA ASP A 46 1.49 32.78 22.03
C ASP A 46 1.70 33.62 23.31
N THR A 47 2.64 33.22 24.16
CA THR A 47 3.01 33.99 25.37
C THR A 47 4.50 34.19 25.51
N GLU A 48 4.89 35.37 25.99
CA GLU A 48 6.23 35.58 26.52
C GLU A 48 6.22 35.35 28.02
N THR A 49 7.27 34.70 28.55
CA THR A 49 7.34 34.31 29.95
C THR A 49 8.69 34.62 30.59
N THR A 50 8.73 34.65 31.92
CA THR A 50 9.99 34.84 32.67
C THR A 50 11.00 33.71 32.48
N GLY A 51 10.59 32.56 31.95
CA GLY A 51 11.48 31.42 31.64
C GLY A 51 10.71 30.16 31.29
N LEU A 52 11.42 29.06 31.01
CA LEU A 52 10.84 27.82 30.45
C LEU A 52 10.45 26.75 31.48
N ASP A 53 10.66 26.98 32.78
CA ASP A 53 10.18 26.05 33.83
C ASP A 53 8.75 26.41 34.20
N VAL A 54 7.77 25.61 33.78
CA VAL A 54 6.34 25.80 34.07
C VAL A 54 6.04 25.99 35.55
N ARG A 55 6.89 25.47 36.44
CA ARG A 55 6.71 25.64 37.89
C ARG A 55 7.02 27.07 38.35
N GLU A 56 7.96 27.75 37.73
CA GLU A 56 8.40 29.07 38.19
C GLU A 56 8.04 30.19 37.21
N ALA A 57 7.77 29.84 35.96
CA ALA A 57 7.41 30.78 34.90
C ALA A 57 6.20 31.64 35.28
N ARG A 58 6.27 32.91 34.89
CA ARG A 58 5.20 33.91 34.96
C ARG A 58 4.99 34.49 33.56
N ILE A 59 3.74 34.81 33.23
CA ILE A 59 3.40 35.47 31.96
C ILE A 59 3.89 36.91 31.97
N LEU A 60 4.52 37.34 30.88
CA LEU A 60 4.98 38.71 30.61
C LEU A 60 4.18 39.39 29.51
N GLN A 61 3.68 38.61 28.55
CA GLN A 61 2.88 39.10 27.44
C GLN A 61 1.88 38.03 27.00
N LEU A 62 0.68 38.47 26.65
CA LEU A 62 -0.30 37.67 25.92
C LEU A 62 -0.41 38.26 24.51
N GLY A 63 -0.16 37.45 23.49
CA GLY A 63 -0.31 37.82 22.08
C GLY A 63 -1.36 36.95 21.41
N GLY A 64 -2.25 37.57 20.63
CA GLY A 64 -3.31 36.89 19.92
C GLY A 64 -3.64 37.57 18.60
N VAL A 65 -3.84 36.80 17.53
CA VAL A 65 -4.28 37.31 16.23
C VAL A 65 -5.49 36.51 15.77
N ALA A 66 -6.59 37.19 15.44
CA ALA A 66 -7.79 36.50 15.00
C ALA A 66 -7.57 35.84 13.63
N LEU A 67 -8.16 34.65 13.47
CA LEU A 67 -8.23 33.92 12.23
C LEU A 67 -9.71 33.67 11.91
N VAL A 68 -10.15 34.12 10.75
CA VAL A 68 -11.53 34.03 10.30
C VAL A 68 -11.53 33.49 8.87
N ASN A 69 -12.28 32.40 8.63
CA ASN A 69 -12.39 31.75 7.32
C ASN A 69 -11.03 31.46 6.64
N GLY A 70 -10.05 30.99 7.41
CA GLY A 70 -8.75 30.59 6.87
C GLY A 70 -7.84 31.77 6.54
N CYS A 71 -8.20 32.98 6.96
CA CYS A 71 -7.37 34.18 6.81
C CYS A 71 -7.09 34.81 8.17
N LEU A 72 -5.82 35.11 8.43
CA LEU A 72 -5.45 35.95 9.56
C LEU A 72 -5.99 37.36 9.38
N GLN A 73 -6.37 37.97 10.49
CA GLN A 73 -6.87 39.34 10.57
C GLN A 73 -5.90 40.14 11.44
N PRO A 74 -4.79 40.67 10.87
CA PRO A 74 -3.81 41.45 11.65
C PRO A 74 -4.42 42.67 12.36
N GLY A 75 -5.53 43.22 11.83
CA GLY A 75 -6.28 44.32 12.43
C GLY A 75 -7.20 43.92 13.60
N ASP A 76 -7.44 42.62 13.82
CA ASP A 76 -8.15 42.07 14.99
C ASP A 76 -7.16 41.25 15.84
N ALA A 77 -6.18 41.95 16.42
CA ALA A 77 -5.17 41.38 17.30
C ALA A 77 -5.37 41.83 18.75
N PHE A 78 -5.07 40.94 19.69
CA PHE A 78 -5.00 41.22 21.12
C PHE A 78 -3.56 41.17 21.57
N GLU A 79 -3.08 42.24 22.17
CA GLU A 79 -1.75 42.29 22.75
C GLU A 79 -1.81 42.98 24.10
N THR A 80 -1.27 42.33 25.13
CA THR A 80 -1.14 42.97 26.44
C THR A 80 0.11 42.47 27.16
N LEU A 81 0.86 43.41 27.72
CA LEU A 81 1.88 43.09 28.70
C LEU A 81 1.20 42.73 30.03
N VAL A 82 1.86 41.89 30.81
CA VAL A 82 1.38 41.43 32.11
C VAL A 82 2.47 41.64 33.13
N ASP A 83 2.16 42.32 34.23
CA ASP A 83 3.09 42.41 35.35
C ASP A 83 3.14 41.05 36.07
N PRO A 84 4.28 40.33 36.04
CA PRO A 84 4.41 39.04 36.68
C PRO A 84 4.55 39.18 38.20
N GLY A 85 4.72 40.38 38.77
CA GLY A 85 4.96 40.58 40.20
C GLY A 85 6.29 39.99 40.71
N VAL A 86 7.21 39.64 39.79
CA VAL A 86 8.57 39.14 40.08
C VAL A 86 9.57 39.78 39.11
N PRO A 87 10.86 39.83 39.46
CA PRO A 87 11.89 40.32 38.53
C PRO A 87 11.97 39.48 37.25
N VAL A 88 12.04 40.15 36.10
CA VAL A 88 12.27 39.49 34.80
C VAL A 88 13.75 39.10 34.68
N PRO A 89 14.08 37.82 34.43
CA PRO A 89 15.46 37.40 34.27
C PRO A 89 16.12 38.04 33.03
N PRO A 90 17.38 38.51 33.11
CA PRO A 90 18.08 39.14 31.97
C PRO A 90 18.15 38.26 30.72
N ARG A 91 18.26 36.94 30.90
CA ARG A 91 18.27 35.96 29.81
C ARG A 91 16.97 35.95 29.00
N SER A 92 15.83 36.20 29.63
CA SER A 92 14.52 36.20 28.96
C SER A 92 14.34 37.53 28.22
N THR A 93 14.68 38.65 28.88
CA THR A 93 14.73 39.97 28.25
C THR A 93 15.64 40.01 27.01
N ALA A 94 16.75 39.27 26.99
CA ALA A 94 17.63 39.17 25.81
C ALA A 94 16.97 38.49 24.59
N ILE A 95 15.91 37.70 24.81
CA ILE A 95 15.15 37.01 23.76
C ILE A 95 14.02 37.91 23.27
N HIS A 96 13.10 38.26 24.17
CA HIS A 96 11.83 38.92 23.80
C HIS A 96 11.84 40.45 23.96
N GLY A 97 12.92 41.04 24.48
CA GLY A 97 13.07 42.50 24.65
C GLY A 97 12.23 43.13 25.78
N ILE A 98 11.22 42.45 26.32
CA ILE A 98 10.41 42.95 27.45
C ILE A 98 11.27 43.17 28.71
N THR A 99 11.30 44.42 29.16
CA THR A 99 12.03 44.85 30.35
C THR A 99 11.10 45.03 31.54
N GLY A 100 11.63 44.93 32.77
CA GLY A 100 10.85 45.28 33.97
C GLY A 100 10.36 46.74 33.97
N GLN A 101 10.95 47.62 33.16
CA GLN A 101 10.46 48.99 32.97
C GLN A 101 9.10 49.04 32.26
N MET A 102 8.94 48.22 31.22
CA MET A 102 7.71 48.15 30.43
C MET A 102 6.54 47.56 31.22
N LEU A 103 6.84 46.73 32.23
CA LEU A 103 5.83 45.99 33.02
C LEU A 103 5.28 46.77 34.21
N ARG A 104 5.92 47.87 34.65
CA ARG A 104 5.47 48.60 35.86
C ARG A 104 4.06 49.17 35.79
N THR A 105 3.60 49.47 34.59
CA THR A 105 2.25 49.99 34.33
C THR A 105 1.36 48.94 33.69
N ALA A 106 1.87 47.72 33.50
CA ALA A 106 1.09 46.64 32.94
C ALA A 106 0.09 46.11 33.98
N PRO A 107 -1.09 45.66 33.53
CA PRO A 107 -2.03 44.98 34.42
C PRO A 107 -1.41 43.70 35.00
N GLY A 108 -1.85 43.30 36.20
CA GLY A 108 -1.57 41.96 36.70
C GLY A 108 -2.36 40.91 35.91
N PHE A 109 -1.99 39.64 36.07
CA PHE A 109 -2.69 38.54 35.38
C PHE A 109 -4.19 38.51 35.66
N ALA A 110 -4.60 38.83 36.90
CA ALA A 110 -6.01 38.86 37.32
C ALA A 110 -6.87 39.82 36.49
N ASP A 111 -6.29 40.88 35.93
CA ASP A 111 -6.97 41.86 35.09
C ASP A 111 -6.76 41.57 33.59
N ALA A 112 -5.58 41.06 33.22
CA ALA A 112 -5.23 40.76 31.83
C ALA A 112 -6.01 39.54 31.29
N TRP A 113 -6.13 38.47 32.09
CA TRP A 113 -6.74 37.23 31.64
C TRP A 113 -8.24 37.35 31.31
N PRO A 114 -9.09 37.96 32.14
CA PRO A 114 -10.52 38.12 31.81
C PRO A 114 -10.75 38.89 30.51
N ARG A 115 -9.87 39.84 30.17
CA ARG A 115 -9.90 40.59 28.90
C ARG A 115 -9.57 39.69 27.72
N PHE A 116 -8.52 38.87 27.84
CA PHE A 116 -8.18 37.90 26.80
C PHE A 116 -9.25 36.82 26.65
N GLU A 117 -9.82 36.34 27.77
CA GLU A 117 -10.90 35.35 27.76
C GLU A 117 -12.17 35.88 27.09
N ALA A 118 -12.50 37.16 27.31
CA ALA A 118 -13.56 37.84 26.58
C ALA A 118 -13.24 37.92 25.06
N TYR A 119 -12.01 38.24 24.70
CA TYR A 119 -11.55 38.33 23.30
C TYR A 119 -11.62 36.97 22.58
N ARG A 120 -11.16 35.88 23.21
CA ARG A 120 -11.18 34.53 22.60
C ARG A 120 -12.52 33.80 22.71
N LYS A 121 -13.54 34.40 23.32
CA LYS A 121 -14.79 33.70 23.67
C LYS A 121 -15.42 33.05 22.42
N GLY A 122 -15.63 31.73 22.49
CA GLY A 122 -16.23 30.95 21.40
C GLY A 122 -15.29 30.65 20.21
N ARG A 123 -14.03 31.11 20.27
CA ARG A 123 -12.99 30.86 19.26
C ARG A 123 -12.05 29.74 19.72
N LEU A 124 -11.50 29.01 18.75
CA LEU A 124 -10.45 28.02 18.96
C LEU A 124 -9.10 28.72 19.21
N LEU A 125 -8.25 28.23 20.13
CA LEU A 125 -6.86 28.73 20.23
C LEU A 125 -5.91 27.90 19.37
N ILE A 126 -5.01 28.56 18.65
CA ILE A 126 -4.02 27.91 17.78
C ILE A 126 -2.64 28.42 18.15
N GLY A 127 -1.64 27.57 18.34
CA GLY A 127 -0.29 28.06 18.67
C GLY A 127 0.81 27.01 18.56
N TYR A 128 2.06 27.45 18.66
CA TYR A 128 3.22 26.58 18.61
C TYR A 128 3.60 26.10 20.01
N ALA A 129 3.87 24.80 20.18
CA ALA A 129 4.19 24.19 21.49
C ALA A 129 3.23 24.54 22.66
N LEU A 130 1.96 24.86 22.34
CA LEU A 130 0.93 25.48 23.18
C LEU A 130 0.67 24.83 24.56
N GLY A 131 1.11 23.57 24.76
CA GLY A 131 1.01 22.90 26.06
C GLY A 131 1.79 23.63 27.17
N PHE A 132 2.91 24.29 26.82
CA PHE A 132 3.67 25.11 27.77
C PHE A 132 2.83 26.33 28.21
N ASP A 133 2.32 27.11 27.26
CA ASP A 133 1.53 28.31 27.52
C ASP A 133 0.30 28.00 28.38
N LEU A 134 -0.45 26.95 28.02
CA LEU A 134 -1.65 26.54 28.76
C LEU A 134 -1.33 26.17 30.21
N ALA A 135 -0.20 25.51 30.48
CA ALA A 135 0.17 25.13 31.83
C ALA A 135 0.60 26.34 32.68
N VAL A 136 1.28 27.32 32.09
CA VAL A 136 1.60 28.58 32.77
C VAL A 136 0.33 29.41 33.02
N LEU A 137 -0.58 29.48 32.04
CA LEU A 137 -1.87 30.15 32.16
C LEU A 137 -2.76 29.56 33.25
N GLU A 138 -2.88 28.24 33.32
CA GLU A 138 -3.64 27.53 34.36
C GLU A 138 -3.10 27.88 35.76
N ARG A 139 -1.76 27.88 35.90
CA ARG A 139 -1.11 28.24 37.16
C ARG A 139 -1.31 29.71 37.53
N GLU A 140 -1.20 30.62 36.57
CA GLU A 140 -1.50 32.03 36.81
C GLU A 140 -2.97 32.25 37.20
N ALA A 141 -3.91 31.53 36.58
CA ALA A 141 -5.32 31.57 36.95
C ALA A 141 -5.53 31.09 38.40
N HIS A 142 -4.92 29.97 38.80
CA HIS A 142 -4.95 29.49 40.18
C HIS A 142 -4.33 30.50 41.17
N ARG A 143 -3.19 31.12 40.83
CA ARG A 143 -2.55 32.16 41.65
C ARG A 143 -3.44 33.39 41.82
N ALA A 144 -4.14 33.78 40.76
CA ALA A 144 -5.07 34.90 40.75
C ALA A 144 -6.44 34.56 41.37
N GLY A 145 -6.67 33.32 41.80
CA GLY A 145 -7.96 32.86 42.34
C GLY A 145 -9.07 32.80 41.28
N LEU A 146 -8.71 32.71 40.00
CA LEU A 146 -9.64 32.62 38.88
C LEU A 146 -9.99 31.15 38.61
N LEU A 147 -11.23 30.93 38.15
CA LEU A 147 -11.66 29.61 37.69
C LEU A 147 -10.99 29.31 36.35
N TRP A 148 -10.21 28.23 36.30
CA TRP A 148 -9.62 27.75 35.05
C TRP A 148 -10.62 26.88 34.29
N GLN A 149 -10.87 27.25 33.04
CA GLN A 149 -11.55 26.41 32.06
C GLN A 149 -10.63 26.26 30.85
N ALA A 150 -10.15 25.03 30.64
CA ALA A 150 -9.25 24.75 29.52
C ALA A 150 -9.94 25.09 28.19
N PRO A 151 -9.36 25.99 27.37
CA PRO A 151 -9.91 26.31 26.06
C PRO A 151 -9.73 25.15 25.08
N ARG A 152 -10.61 25.09 24.07
CA ARG A 152 -10.39 24.27 22.87
C ARG A 152 -9.15 24.78 22.15
N THR A 153 -8.24 23.90 21.80
CA THR A 153 -6.93 24.28 21.27
C THR A 153 -6.43 23.36 20.15
N LEU A 154 -5.61 23.90 19.25
CA LEU A 154 -4.80 23.14 18.29
C LEU A 154 -3.35 23.61 18.33
N CYS A 155 -2.42 22.65 18.42
CA CYS A 155 -0.99 22.95 18.43
C CYS A 155 -0.37 22.70 17.05
N VAL A 156 0.19 23.73 16.42
CA VAL A 156 0.75 23.60 15.06
C VAL A 156 1.98 22.70 15.02
N ARG A 157 2.74 22.58 16.11
CA ARG A 157 3.82 21.58 16.22
C ARG A 157 3.28 20.15 16.13
N MET A 158 2.15 19.88 16.77
CA MET A 158 1.49 18.57 16.74
C MET A 158 0.88 18.30 15.37
N LEU A 159 0.21 19.30 14.79
CA LEU A 159 -0.36 19.22 13.45
C LEU A 159 0.71 19.03 12.38
N ALA A 160 1.81 19.78 12.43
CA ALA A 160 2.95 19.61 11.52
C ALA A 160 3.54 18.21 11.64
N GLY A 161 3.70 17.67 12.85
CA GLY A 161 4.16 16.29 13.03
C GLY A 161 3.19 15.21 12.52
N LEU A 162 1.88 15.51 12.43
CA LEU A 162 0.89 14.66 11.76
C LEU A 162 1.03 14.73 10.23
N VAL A 163 1.39 15.90 9.70
CA VAL A 163 1.49 16.17 8.26
C VAL A 163 2.86 15.80 7.68
N ASN A 164 3.95 16.00 8.40
CA ASN A 164 5.28 15.61 7.97
C ASN A 164 6.04 15.01 9.16
N PRO A 165 5.91 13.68 9.38
CA PRO A 165 6.59 13.01 10.49
C PRO A 165 8.11 12.88 10.29
N HIS A 166 8.64 13.22 9.11
CA HIS A 166 10.07 13.12 8.77
C HIS A 166 10.81 14.46 8.83
N LEU A 167 10.18 15.52 9.37
CA LEU A 167 10.87 16.80 9.58
C LEU A 167 12.15 16.59 10.42
N PRO A 168 13.27 17.23 10.06
CA PRO A 168 14.56 17.04 10.71
C PRO A 168 14.52 17.43 12.20
N ASP A 169 13.73 18.45 12.53
CA ASP A 169 13.34 18.81 13.88
C ASP A 169 11.93 19.46 13.87
N ALA A 170 11.32 19.57 15.04
CA ALA A 170 9.98 20.12 15.22
C ALA A 170 9.99 21.60 15.68
N SER A 171 11.07 22.34 15.38
CA SER A 171 11.15 23.78 15.68
C SER A 171 10.14 24.59 14.85
N LEU A 172 9.80 25.79 15.34
CA LEU A 172 8.91 26.69 14.63
C LEU A 172 9.51 27.08 13.27
N GLU A 173 10.82 27.30 13.25
CA GLU A 173 11.62 27.68 12.09
C GLU A 173 11.67 26.57 11.04
N ALA A 174 11.90 25.32 11.45
CA ALA A 174 11.92 24.19 10.52
C ALA A 174 10.54 23.97 9.88
N ILE A 175 9.46 24.09 10.67
CA ILE A 175 8.09 23.97 10.17
C ILE A 175 7.77 25.14 9.23
N ALA A 176 8.11 26.37 9.61
CA ALA A 176 7.87 27.56 8.79
C ALA A 176 8.64 27.49 7.46
N ALA A 177 9.92 27.09 7.50
CA ALA A 177 10.73 26.92 6.30
C ALA A 177 10.17 25.85 5.35
N TRP A 178 9.71 24.72 5.89
CA TRP A 178 9.08 23.66 5.10
C TRP A 178 7.78 24.11 4.42
N LEU A 179 7.04 25.02 5.05
CA LEU A 179 5.78 25.56 4.54
C LEU A 179 5.92 26.93 3.85
N GLU A 180 7.16 27.40 3.63
CA GLU A 180 7.47 28.69 3.02
C GLU A 180 6.83 29.91 3.74
N VAL A 181 6.70 29.85 5.07
CA VAL A 181 6.16 30.92 5.92
C VAL A 181 7.27 31.88 6.38
N ASP A 182 7.04 33.18 6.27
CA ASP A 182 8.01 34.21 6.68
C ASP A 182 8.08 34.37 8.20
N THR A 183 9.27 34.15 8.76
CA THR A 183 9.58 34.28 10.18
C THR A 183 10.23 35.62 10.53
N SER A 184 10.08 36.66 9.72
CA SER A 184 10.56 38.00 10.04
C SER A 184 9.86 38.59 11.28
N GLY A 185 10.61 39.30 12.14
CA GLY A 185 10.07 40.01 13.30
C GLY A 185 9.72 39.15 14.52
N ARG A 186 10.28 37.94 14.63
CA ARG A 186 10.10 37.00 15.75
C ARG A 186 10.55 37.54 17.11
N HIS A 187 10.14 36.81 18.15
CA HIS A 187 10.43 37.07 19.58
C HIS A 187 9.55 38.15 20.21
N THR A 188 8.31 38.26 19.72
CA THR A 188 7.22 38.89 20.45
C THR A 188 6.02 37.95 20.39
N ALA A 189 5.19 37.93 21.44
CA ALA A 189 4.04 37.03 21.49
C ALA A 189 3.11 37.21 20.27
N THR A 190 2.83 38.45 19.86
CA THR A 190 1.95 38.70 18.71
C THR A 190 2.57 38.24 17.38
N ALA A 191 3.89 38.37 17.19
CA ALA A 191 4.56 37.93 15.98
C ALA A 191 4.65 36.41 15.89
N ASP A 192 5.02 35.73 16.98
CA ASP A 192 5.10 34.28 17.03
C ASP A 192 3.68 33.66 16.91
N ALA A 193 2.65 34.30 17.49
CA ALA A 193 1.25 33.96 17.26
C ALA A 193 0.84 34.09 15.78
N ARG A 194 1.22 35.19 15.10
CA ARG A 194 0.97 35.37 13.66
C ARG A 194 1.58 34.22 12.85
N ILE A 195 2.86 33.91 13.09
CA ILE A 195 3.58 32.83 12.37
C ILE A 195 2.89 31.48 12.61
N ALA A 196 2.51 31.17 13.85
CA ALA A 196 1.75 29.95 14.15
C ALA A 196 0.40 29.91 13.40
N GLY A 197 -0.28 31.05 13.27
CA GLY A 197 -1.49 31.18 12.47
C GLY A 197 -1.26 30.93 10.97
N GLU A 198 -0.19 31.47 10.39
CA GLU A 198 0.19 31.27 8.98
C GLU A 198 0.55 29.80 8.72
N ILE A 199 1.32 29.19 9.62
CA ILE A 199 1.60 27.75 9.59
C ILE A 199 0.30 26.95 9.64
N PHE A 200 -0.65 27.29 10.52
CA PHE A 200 -1.93 26.58 10.57
C PHE A 200 -2.69 26.69 9.25
N ILE A 201 -2.72 27.86 8.63
CA ILE A 201 -3.37 28.08 7.33
C ILE A 201 -2.69 27.22 6.26
N ALA A 202 -1.35 27.20 6.21
CA ALA A 202 -0.59 26.38 5.28
C ALA A 202 -0.75 24.87 5.55
N LEU A 203 -0.91 24.46 6.80
CA LEU A 203 -1.16 23.07 7.19
C LEU A 203 -2.58 22.61 6.87
N ALA A 204 -3.59 23.50 6.90
CA ALA A 204 -4.99 23.10 6.79
C ALA A 204 -5.30 22.31 5.49
N PRO A 205 -4.79 22.67 4.30
CA PRO A 205 -4.90 21.84 3.10
C PRO A 205 -4.27 20.44 3.28
N HIS A 206 -3.07 20.37 3.84
CA HIS A 206 -2.37 19.09 4.05
C HIS A 206 -2.98 18.21 5.15
N LEU A 207 -3.65 18.82 6.13
CA LEU A 207 -4.47 18.14 7.14
C LEU A 207 -5.74 17.59 6.49
N ALA A 208 -6.37 18.37 5.61
CA ALA A 208 -7.54 17.95 4.87
C ALA A 208 -7.24 16.78 3.90
N GLU A 209 -6.05 16.76 3.27
CA GLU A 209 -5.52 15.62 2.51
C GLU A 209 -5.42 14.35 3.37
N ARG A 210 -5.11 14.52 4.67
CA ARG A 210 -5.05 13.44 5.66
C ARG A 210 -6.39 13.11 6.33
N GLY A 211 -7.48 13.65 5.81
CA GLY A 211 -8.82 13.41 6.34
C GLY A 211 -9.13 14.13 7.67
N ILE A 212 -8.24 15.02 8.12
CA ILE A 212 -8.47 15.88 9.27
C ILE A 212 -9.05 17.18 8.72
N ARG A 213 -10.38 17.22 8.58
CA ARG A 213 -11.07 18.34 7.94
C ARG A 213 -11.73 19.25 8.95
N THR A 214 -12.06 18.74 10.12
CA THR A 214 -12.81 19.44 11.16
C THR A 214 -11.99 19.64 12.43
N VAL A 215 -12.43 20.57 13.28
CA VAL A 215 -11.76 20.89 14.54
C VAL A 215 -11.73 19.70 15.50
N ALA A 216 -12.81 18.92 15.65
CA ALA A 216 -12.78 17.75 16.51
C ALA A 216 -11.87 16.64 15.97
N GLU A 217 -11.77 16.48 14.64
CA GLU A 217 -10.81 15.55 14.04
C GLU A 217 -9.37 15.98 14.35
N ALA A 218 -9.06 17.28 14.27
CA ALA A 218 -7.73 17.81 14.56
C ALA A 218 -7.38 17.74 16.05
N GLU A 219 -8.34 18.03 16.95
CA GLU A 219 -8.17 17.90 18.39
C GLU A 219 -7.98 16.45 18.80
N ARG A 220 -8.78 15.53 18.22
CA ARG A 220 -8.65 14.09 18.45
C ARG A 220 -7.30 13.59 17.95
N ALA A 221 -6.87 13.97 16.74
CA ALA A 221 -5.59 13.57 16.17
C ALA A 221 -4.41 14.10 17.01
N SER A 222 -4.47 15.36 17.44
CA SER A 222 -3.45 15.99 18.29
C SER A 222 -3.39 15.35 19.69
N SER A 223 -4.56 15.00 20.26
CA SER A 223 -4.67 14.35 21.57
C SER A 223 -4.13 12.92 21.54
N LEU A 224 -4.44 12.15 20.50
CA LEU A 224 -3.90 10.79 20.31
C LEU A 224 -2.37 10.81 20.16
N ARG A 225 -1.84 11.77 19.39
CA ARG A 225 -0.39 11.96 19.28
C ARG A 225 0.23 12.38 20.62
N SER A 226 -0.41 13.27 21.38
CA SER A 226 0.06 13.69 22.71
C SER A 226 0.05 12.56 23.74
N GLN A 227 -0.98 11.71 23.74
CA GLN A 227 -1.07 10.54 24.61
C GLN A 227 0.01 9.51 24.28
N ALA A 228 0.29 9.29 22.98
CA ALA A 228 1.41 8.46 22.56
C ALA A 228 2.76 9.02 23.06
N LEU A 229 2.99 10.34 22.94
CA LEU A 229 4.19 11.03 23.45
C LEU A 229 4.33 10.97 24.99
N ARG A 230 3.24 11.05 25.75
CA ARG A 230 3.28 10.99 27.23
C ARG A 230 3.48 9.57 27.77
N GLN A 231 2.82 8.58 27.18
CA GLN A 231 3.05 7.17 27.52
C GLN A 231 4.52 6.76 27.26
N GLN A 232 5.16 7.37 26.27
CA GLN A 232 6.59 7.25 26.03
C GLN A 232 7.45 7.86 27.15
N ALA A 233 7.10 9.06 27.62
CA ALA A 233 7.86 9.79 28.64
C ALA A 233 7.73 9.21 30.07
N GLU A 234 6.52 8.78 30.47
CA GLU A 234 6.25 8.24 31.82
C GLU A 234 6.88 6.87 32.08
N ALA A 235 7.24 6.13 31.02
CA ALA A 235 8.00 4.88 31.10
C ALA A 235 9.53 5.08 31.25
N GLY A 236 10.00 6.33 31.47
CA GLY A 236 11.42 6.63 31.73
C GLY A 236 12.30 6.85 30.49
N TRP A 237 11.70 7.13 29.33
CA TRP A 237 12.41 7.40 28.07
C TRP A 237 12.44 8.92 27.79
N SER A 238 13.61 9.48 27.45
CA SER A 238 13.75 10.86 26.93
C SER A 238 13.77 10.87 25.39
N GLU A 239 12.78 11.55 24.79
CA GLU A 239 12.40 11.65 23.35
C GLU A 239 12.13 10.30 22.62
N PRO A 240 10.98 10.15 21.94
CA PRO A 240 10.16 9.01 22.29
C PRO A 240 9.77 8.15 21.08
N PHE A 241 10.60 7.18 20.72
CA PHE A 241 10.12 6.01 20.00
C PHE A 241 9.56 5.04 21.05
N LEU A 242 8.23 4.99 21.26
CA LEU A 242 7.65 3.79 21.90
C LEU A 242 7.97 2.64 20.96
N ARG A 243 9.02 1.86 21.26
CA ARG A 243 9.05 0.46 20.84
C ARG A 243 7.76 -0.16 21.37
N ARG A 244 6.86 -0.55 20.48
CA ARG A 244 5.76 -1.46 20.83
C ARG A 244 6.39 -2.74 21.38
N THR A 245 6.43 -2.84 22.70
CA THR A 245 6.64 -4.11 23.39
C THR A 245 5.25 -4.70 23.60
N GLY A 246 4.85 -5.60 22.71
CA GLY A 246 3.54 -6.26 22.77
C GLY A 246 3.06 -6.71 21.40
N ALA A 247 2.89 -8.02 21.24
CA ALA A 247 2.46 -8.72 20.04
C ALA A 247 1.15 -8.18 19.43
N PRO A 248 0.85 -8.47 18.15
CA PRO A 248 -0.35 -7.99 17.47
C PRO A 248 -1.61 -8.47 18.21
N SER A 249 -2.32 -7.54 18.84
CA SER A 249 -3.65 -7.80 19.39
C SER A 249 -4.65 -7.92 18.24
N HIS A 250 -5.15 -9.14 18.02
CA HIS A 250 -6.29 -9.56 17.20
C HIS A 250 -7.43 -8.53 17.06
N ALA A 251 -7.27 -7.56 16.16
CA ALA A 251 -8.33 -6.62 15.78
C ALA A 251 -8.46 -6.53 14.26
N LEU A 252 -8.41 -7.68 13.61
CA LEU A 252 -8.99 -7.88 12.29
C LEU A 252 -10.03 -8.98 12.45
N GLU A 253 -11.20 -8.79 11.84
CA GLU A 253 -12.12 -9.89 11.58
C GLU A 253 -11.29 -11.09 11.11
N ALA A 254 -11.50 -12.26 11.74
CA ALA A 254 -10.71 -13.46 11.49
C ALA A 254 -10.50 -13.66 9.98
N ILE A 255 -9.29 -13.34 9.50
CA ILE A 255 -8.89 -13.59 8.13
C ILE A 255 -8.94 -15.10 7.98
N ASP A 256 -9.90 -15.63 7.23
CA ASP A 256 -9.98 -17.06 7.01
C ASP A 256 -8.81 -17.48 6.11
N PRO A 257 -7.79 -18.20 6.65
CA PRO A 257 -6.63 -18.61 5.86
C PRO A 257 -7.04 -19.58 4.74
N TYR A 258 -8.24 -20.17 4.82
CA TYR A 258 -8.74 -21.14 3.85
C TYR A 258 -8.75 -20.59 2.42
N ALA A 259 -9.27 -19.37 2.21
CA ALA A 259 -9.37 -18.79 0.86
C ALA A 259 -8.01 -18.44 0.24
N PHE A 260 -6.99 -18.27 1.08
CA PHE A 260 -5.63 -17.96 0.68
C PHE A 260 -4.76 -19.21 0.53
N ARG A 261 -5.11 -20.34 1.15
CA ARG A 261 -4.32 -21.59 1.09
C ARG A 261 -4.77 -22.59 0.03
N HIS A 262 -6.07 -22.61 -0.31
CA HIS A 262 -6.64 -23.63 -1.20
C HIS A 262 -6.68 -23.20 -2.66
N ARG A 263 -6.39 -24.16 -3.55
CA ARG A 263 -6.42 -24.01 -5.02
C ARG A 263 -7.75 -24.43 -5.59
N VAL A 264 -8.23 -23.77 -6.63
CA VAL A 264 -9.53 -24.03 -7.29
C VAL A 264 -9.77 -25.52 -7.55
N ARG A 265 -8.77 -26.24 -8.06
CA ARG A 265 -8.84 -27.69 -8.34
C ARG A 265 -9.19 -28.57 -7.12
N GLU A 266 -8.99 -28.08 -5.91
CA GLU A 266 -9.30 -28.80 -4.67
C GLU A 266 -10.79 -28.74 -4.29
N ALA A 267 -11.53 -27.75 -4.81
CA ALA A 267 -13.00 -27.65 -4.66
C ALA A 267 -13.78 -27.88 -5.94
N ALA A 268 -13.15 -27.73 -7.11
CA ALA A 268 -13.77 -28.04 -8.39
C ALA A 268 -14.35 -29.46 -8.31
N THR A 269 -15.67 -29.57 -8.51
CA THR A 269 -16.34 -30.88 -8.47
C THR A 269 -15.87 -31.72 -9.66
N GLY A 270 -16.02 -33.06 -9.56
CA GLY A 270 -15.55 -34.03 -10.55
C GLY A 270 -16.08 -33.78 -11.99
N GLU A 271 -15.63 -34.62 -12.92
CA GLU A 271 -15.75 -34.47 -14.39
C GLU A 271 -16.93 -33.58 -14.83
N PRO A 272 -16.66 -32.41 -15.47
CA PRO A 272 -17.68 -31.41 -15.74
C PRO A 272 -18.76 -31.99 -16.65
N VAL A 273 -20.03 -31.77 -16.28
CA VAL A 273 -21.16 -32.21 -17.09
C VAL A 273 -21.26 -31.29 -18.31
N VAL A 274 -20.98 -31.85 -19.48
CA VAL A 274 -21.10 -31.19 -20.78
C VAL A 274 -22.28 -31.79 -21.54
N ALA A 275 -23.07 -30.96 -22.22
CA ALA A 275 -24.13 -31.39 -23.11
C ALA A 275 -23.97 -30.79 -24.51
N HIS A 276 -24.68 -31.36 -25.48
CA HIS A 276 -24.72 -30.84 -26.84
C HIS A 276 -25.48 -29.50 -26.90
N GLU A 277 -24.99 -28.52 -27.66
CA GLU A 277 -25.56 -27.17 -27.72
C GLU A 277 -27.01 -27.08 -28.27
N ASP A 278 -27.41 -28.05 -29.09
CA ASP A 278 -28.78 -28.15 -29.63
C ASP A 278 -29.82 -28.80 -28.69
N LEU A 279 -29.45 -29.15 -27.45
CA LEU A 279 -30.40 -29.72 -26.50
C LEU A 279 -31.61 -28.80 -26.28
N ALA A 280 -32.79 -29.38 -26.03
CA ALA A 280 -33.93 -28.59 -25.58
C ALA A 280 -33.67 -28.02 -24.17
N VAL A 281 -34.15 -26.80 -23.88
CA VAL A 281 -34.03 -26.16 -22.57
C VAL A 281 -34.59 -27.06 -21.45
N LEU A 282 -35.68 -27.79 -21.70
CA LEU A 282 -36.24 -28.76 -20.75
C LEU A 282 -35.27 -29.90 -20.43
N GLU A 283 -34.59 -30.45 -21.43
CA GLU A 283 -33.62 -31.52 -21.24
C GLU A 283 -32.38 -31.01 -20.50
N ALA A 284 -31.94 -29.78 -20.76
CA ALA A 284 -30.85 -29.15 -20.02
C ALA A 284 -31.23 -28.97 -18.54
N ALA A 285 -32.46 -28.52 -18.26
CA ALA A 285 -32.99 -28.43 -16.89
C ALA A 285 -33.09 -29.81 -16.21
N ARG A 286 -33.47 -30.86 -16.95
CA ARG A 286 -33.49 -32.25 -16.45
C ARG A 286 -32.08 -32.75 -16.12
N LEU A 287 -31.08 -32.45 -16.96
CA LEU A 287 -29.68 -32.78 -16.67
C LEU A 287 -29.18 -32.04 -15.43
N MET A 288 -29.46 -30.74 -15.30
CA MET A 288 -29.14 -29.97 -14.10
C MET A 288 -29.73 -30.60 -12.84
N ALA A 289 -31.03 -30.94 -12.87
CA ALA A 289 -31.71 -31.59 -11.75
C ALA A 289 -31.17 -32.99 -11.43
N LYS A 290 -30.92 -33.82 -12.46
CA LYS A 290 -30.39 -35.18 -12.33
C LYS A 290 -29.00 -35.18 -11.69
N HIS A 291 -28.12 -34.30 -12.17
CA HIS A 291 -26.74 -34.20 -11.69
C HIS A 291 -26.60 -33.31 -10.45
N ARG A 292 -27.69 -32.65 -10.00
CA ARG A 292 -27.73 -31.71 -8.87
C ARG A 292 -26.74 -30.54 -9.04
N ILE A 293 -26.63 -30.05 -10.26
CA ILE A 293 -25.78 -28.92 -10.65
C ILE A 293 -26.65 -27.72 -11.03
N SER A 294 -26.15 -26.51 -10.82
CA SER A 294 -26.86 -25.26 -11.12
C SER A 294 -26.39 -24.56 -12.41
N SER A 295 -25.46 -25.18 -13.12
CA SER A 295 -24.95 -24.77 -14.43
C SER A 295 -24.61 -26.00 -15.27
N LEU A 296 -24.69 -25.85 -16.58
CA LEU A 296 -24.35 -26.88 -17.56
C LEU A 296 -23.44 -26.25 -18.63
N LEU A 297 -22.32 -26.91 -18.93
CA LEU A 297 -21.46 -26.53 -20.05
C LEU A 297 -21.98 -27.15 -21.34
N LEU A 298 -21.82 -26.44 -22.45
CA LEU A 298 -22.29 -26.87 -23.76
C LEU A 298 -21.12 -26.85 -24.76
N SER A 299 -21.03 -27.88 -25.59
CA SER A 299 -20.12 -27.93 -26.75
C SER A 299 -20.85 -28.50 -27.97
N ALA A 300 -20.25 -28.34 -29.15
CA ALA A 300 -20.80 -28.85 -30.41
C ALA A 300 -20.86 -30.38 -30.47
N ASP A 301 -20.02 -31.09 -29.72
CA ASP A 301 -19.97 -32.56 -29.69
C ASP A 301 -20.49 -33.17 -28.37
N GLY A 302 -20.84 -32.32 -27.40
CA GLY A 302 -21.28 -32.70 -26.06
C GLY A 302 -20.20 -33.35 -25.18
N ARG A 303 -18.90 -33.14 -25.47
CA ARG A 303 -17.78 -33.75 -24.74
C ARG A 303 -16.93 -32.75 -23.96
N SER A 304 -16.33 -33.21 -22.88
CA SER A 304 -15.32 -32.50 -22.07
C SER A 304 -13.91 -32.58 -22.69
N GLY A 305 -12.97 -31.80 -22.16
CA GLY A 305 -11.54 -31.89 -22.49
C GLY A 305 -11.06 -31.06 -23.68
N GLY A 306 -11.95 -30.33 -24.36
CA GLY A 306 -11.59 -29.36 -25.39
C GLY A 306 -11.07 -28.03 -24.82
N SER A 307 -10.70 -27.10 -25.71
CA SER A 307 -10.28 -25.75 -25.30
C SER A 307 -11.45 -24.99 -24.67
N ILE A 308 -11.20 -24.22 -23.61
CA ILE A 308 -12.24 -23.38 -22.96
C ILE A 308 -13.04 -22.53 -23.97
N ALA A 309 -12.41 -22.06 -25.04
CA ALA A 309 -13.04 -21.22 -26.07
C ALA A 309 -14.17 -21.93 -26.85
N GLU A 310 -14.18 -23.26 -26.87
CA GLU A 310 -15.18 -24.06 -27.56
C GLU A 310 -16.51 -24.12 -26.81
N TYR A 311 -16.48 -23.88 -25.50
CA TYR A 311 -17.63 -24.05 -24.63
C TYR A 311 -18.53 -22.80 -24.56
N SER A 312 -19.79 -23.04 -24.18
CA SER A 312 -20.72 -22.03 -23.65
C SER A 312 -21.34 -22.54 -22.34
N ILE A 313 -21.94 -21.66 -21.56
CA ILE A 313 -22.52 -22.01 -20.24
C ILE A 313 -23.97 -21.56 -20.15
N VAL A 314 -24.82 -22.41 -19.57
CA VAL A 314 -26.20 -22.07 -19.21
C VAL A 314 -26.42 -22.35 -17.73
N THR A 315 -27.14 -21.47 -17.03
CA THR A 315 -27.43 -21.59 -15.60
C THR A 315 -28.93 -21.76 -15.34
N GLU A 316 -29.29 -22.20 -14.13
CA GLU A 316 -30.69 -22.20 -13.66
C GLU A 316 -31.37 -20.84 -13.85
N ARG A 317 -30.63 -19.74 -13.67
CA ARG A 317 -31.15 -18.39 -13.83
C ARG A 317 -31.52 -18.08 -15.28
N ASP A 318 -30.75 -18.59 -16.24
CA ASP A 318 -31.00 -18.38 -17.67
C ASP A 318 -32.25 -19.15 -18.10
N VAL A 319 -32.41 -20.40 -17.62
CA VAL A 319 -33.62 -21.20 -17.83
C VAL A 319 -34.85 -20.50 -17.25
N LEU A 320 -34.77 -20.01 -16.01
CA LEU A 320 -35.87 -19.27 -15.37
C LEU A 320 -36.23 -18.00 -16.13
N ARG A 321 -35.23 -17.24 -16.61
CA ARG A 321 -35.46 -16.03 -17.41
C ARG A 321 -36.12 -16.37 -18.74
N ALA A 322 -35.68 -17.43 -19.41
CA ALA A 322 -36.25 -17.87 -20.68
C ALA A 322 -37.73 -18.25 -20.53
N VAL A 323 -38.08 -19.00 -19.47
CA VAL A 323 -39.47 -19.37 -19.17
C VAL A 323 -40.30 -18.15 -18.77
N ALA A 324 -39.74 -17.21 -18.00
CA ALA A 324 -40.44 -15.99 -17.61
C ALA A 324 -40.78 -15.09 -18.81
N SER A 325 -39.93 -15.04 -19.83
CA SER A 325 -40.14 -14.23 -21.03
C SER A 325 -40.94 -14.93 -22.13
N GLY A 326 -40.74 -16.24 -22.31
CA GLY A 326 -41.31 -17.02 -23.43
C GLY A 326 -42.36 -18.06 -23.04
N GLY A 327 -42.74 -18.13 -21.76
CA GLY A 327 -43.72 -19.11 -21.28
C GLY A 327 -43.24 -20.57 -21.43
N GLY A 328 -44.20 -21.51 -21.52
CA GLY A 328 -43.90 -22.93 -21.64
C GLY A 328 -43.22 -23.32 -22.96
N GLU A 329 -43.38 -22.53 -24.02
CA GLU A 329 -42.77 -22.79 -25.33
C GLU A 329 -41.24 -22.66 -25.30
N ALA A 330 -40.71 -21.79 -24.42
CA ALA A 330 -39.26 -21.63 -24.22
C ALA A 330 -38.56 -22.93 -23.83
N LEU A 331 -39.27 -23.87 -23.20
CA LEU A 331 -38.74 -25.17 -22.79
C LEU A 331 -38.41 -26.10 -23.98
N ALA A 332 -39.06 -25.89 -25.13
CA ALA A 332 -38.80 -26.66 -26.35
C ALA A 332 -37.71 -26.03 -27.24
N GLY A 333 -37.30 -24.78 -26.95
CA GLY A 333 -36.23 -24.09 -27.67
C GLY A 333 -34.85 -24.70 -27.42
N ARG A 334 -33.89 -24.38 -28.30
CA ARG A 334 -32.49 -24.79 -28.15
C ARG A 334 -31.84 -24.09 -26.97
N VAL A 335 -31.08 -24.84 -26.17
CA VAL A 335 -30.39 -24.32 -24.99
C VAL A 335 -29.27 -23.34 -25.35
N SER A 336 -28.62 -23.51 -26.51
CA SER A 336 -27.63 -22.55 -27.03
C SER A 336 -28.17 -21.14 -27.21
N ALA A 337 -29.48 -20.97 -27.46
CA ALA A 337 -30.09 -19.65 -27.62
C ALA A 337 -30.15 -18.84 -26.31
N ILE A 338 -29.98 -19.50 -25.17
CA ILE A 338 -29.99 -18.87 -23.83
C ILE A 338 -28.64 -19.00 -23.11
N ALA A 339 -27.64 -19.59 -23.76
CA ALA A 339 -26.30 -19.79 -23.21
C ALA A 339 -25.44 -18.53 -23.36
N SER A 340 -24.46 -18.38 -22.46
CA SER A 340 -23.47 -17.29 -22.49
C SER A 340 -22.16 -17.77 -23.13
N LYS A 341 -21.57 -16.95 -24.00
CA LYS A 341 -20.24 -17.14 -24.62
C LYS A 341 -19.53 -15.78 -24.77
N PRO A 342 -18.22 -15.65 -24.49
CA PRO A 342 -17.30 -16.70 -24.02
C PRO A 342 -17.59 -17.15 -22.57
N VAL A 343 -17.20 -18.38 -22.23
CA VAL A 343 -17.24 -18.85 -20.84
C VAL A 343 -16.13 -18.20 -20.06
N ILE A 344 -16.47 -17.63 -18.90
CA ILE A 344 -15.48 -17.10 -17.97
C ILE A 344 -14.81 -18.29 -17.26
N ALA A 345 -13.48 -18.35 -17.31
CA ALA A 345 -12.70 -19.43 -16.76
C ALA A 345 -11.61 -18.96 -15.79
N VAL A 346 -11.20 -19.86 -14.89
CA VAL A 346 -10.08 -19.67 -13.97
C VAL A 346 -9.16 -20.89 -14.03
N GLN A 347 -7.86 -20.67 -13.92
CA GLN A 347 -6.89 -21.76 -13.85
C GLN A 347 -7.10 -22.60 -12.59
N GLY A 348 -6.98 -23.93 -12.73
CA GLY A 348 -7.18 -24.87 -11.62
C GLY A 348 -6.17 -24.72 -10.49
N ASP A 349 -5.00 -24.17 -10.78
CA ASP A 349 -3.99 -23.79 -9.81
C ASP A 349 -4.16 -22.36 -9.29
N ALA A 350 -5.20 -21.61 -9.66
CA ALA A 350 -5.47 -20.34 -9.00
C ALA A 350 -5.90 -20.55 -7.54
N PHE A 351 -5.62 -19.59 -6.67
CA PHE A 351 -6.13 -19.58 -5.31
C PHE A 351 -7.63 -19.24 -5.28
N PHE A 352 -8.34 -19.70 -4.25
CA PHE A 352 -9.77 -19.45 -4.10
C PHE A 352 -10.13 -17.96 -4.10
N TYR A 353 -9.32 -17.10 -3.47
CA TYR A 353 -9.58 -15.65 -3.48
C TYR A 353 -9.60 -15.07 -4.90
N GLN A 354 -8.78 -15.60 -5.82
CA GLN A 354 -8.72 -15.15 -7.22
C GLN A 354 -10.00 -15.54 -7.96
N ALA A 355 -10.48 -16.77 -7.76
CA ALA A 355 -11.74 -17.24 -8.35
C ALA A 355 -12.96 -16.45 -7.83
N LEU A 356 -13.00 -16.16 -6.52
CA LEU A 356 -14.07 -15.36 -5.92
C LEU A 356 -14.08 -13.92 -6.43
N GLY A 357 -12.90 -13.32 -6.61
CA GLY A 357 -12.76 -12.01 -7.25
C GLY A 357 -13.30 -12.00 -8.67
N LEU A 358 -12.85 -12.96 -9.48
CA LEU A 358 -13.30 -13.09 -10.86
C LEU A 358 -14.83 -13.24 -10.97
N MET A 359 -15.45 -14.04 -10.09
CA MET A 359 -16.91 -14.15 -10.01
C MET A 359 -17.59 -12.81 -9.68
N SER A 360 -17.05 -12.06 -8.71
CA SER A 360 -17.55 -10.74 -8.32
C SER A 360 -17.46 -9.74 -9.47
N ARG A 361 -16.31 -9.68 -10.15
CA ARG A 361 -16.01 -8.78 -11.27
C ARG A 361 -16.93 -9.00 -12.46
N GLU A 362 -17.01 -10.25 -12.93
CA GLU A 362 -17.82 -10.62 -14.09
C GLU A 362 -19.31 -10.73 -13.73
N LYS A 363 -19.67 -10.55 -12.45
CA LYS A 363 -21.03 -10.69 -11.90
C LYS A 363 -21.65 -12.07 -12.20
N VAL A 364 -20.81 -13.09 -12.23
CA VAL A 364 -21.19 -14.50 -12.45
C VAL A 364 -21.06 -15.31 -11.17
N ARG A 365 -21.70 -16.48 -11.12
CA ARG A 365 -21.64 -17.39 -9.96
C ARG A 365 -20.95 -18.71 -10.27
N HIS A 366 -20.50 -18.89 -11.51
CA HIS A 366 -19.92 -20.11 -12.02
C HIS A 366 -18.74 -19.75 -12.90
N LEU A 367 -17.63 -20.47 -12.72
CA LEU A 367 -16.44 -20.37 -13.56
C LEU A 367 -16.12 -21.75 -14.10
N ALA A 368 -15.75 -21.83 -15.38
CA ALA A 368 -15.05 -23.01 -15.88
C ALA A 368 -13.65 -23.06 -15.27
N VAL A 369 -13.14 -24.26 -15.05
CA VAL A 369 -11.79 -24.48 -14.54
C VAL A 369 -10.95 -25.02 -15.67
N SER A 370 -9.82 -24.35 -15.95
CA SER A 370 -8.88 -24.77 -16.98
C SER A 370 -7.64 -25.43 -16.37
N ASP A 371 -7.05 -26.37 -17.10
CA ASP A 371 -5.70 -26.83 -16.81
C ASP A 371 -4.63 -25.86 -17.37
N SER A 372 -3.36 -26.21 -17.16
CA SER A 372 -2.21 -25.43 -17.62
C SER A 372 -2.12 -25.27 -19.14
N GLU A 373 -2.83 -26.10 -19.92
CA GLU A 373 -2.90 -26.03 -21.38
C GLU A 373 -4.13 -25.24 -21.86
N GLY A 374 -4.99 -24.79 -20.94
CA GLY A 374 -6.21 -24.06 -21.27
C GLY A 374 -7.39 -24.96 -21.63
N HIS A 375 -7.30 -26.26 -21.38
CA HIS A 375 -8.40 -27.21 -21.57
C HIS A 375 -9.33 -27.26 -20.37
N LEU A 376 -10.61 -27.57 -20.63
CA LEU A 376 -11.62 -27.69 -19.58
C LEU A 376 -11.32 -28.88 -18.66
N SER A 377 -11.09 -28.60 -17.38
CA SER A 377 -10.84 -29.60 -16.33
C SER A 377 -11.93 -29.67 -15.27
N GLY A 378 -12.81 -28.66 -15.17
CA GLY A 378 -13.90 -28.66 -14.18
C GLY A 378 -14.79 -27.42 -14.22
N VAL A 379 -15.69 -27.31 -13.25
CA VAL A 379 -16.52 -26.12 -12.98
C VAL A 379 -16.52 -25.86 -11.48
N ILE A 380 -16.46 -24.58 -11.10
CA ILE A 380 -16.59 -24.14 -9.72
C ILE A 380 -17.70 -23.09 -9.59
N SER A 381 -18.49 -23.18 -8.52
CA SER A 381 -19.59 -22.27 -8.24
C SER A 381 -19.35 -21.47 -6.96
N ALA A 382 -20.01 -20.32 -6.82
CA ALA A 382 -20.01 -19.51 -5.60
C ALA A 382 -20.37 -20.34 -4.35
N ARG A 383 -21.22 -21.37 -4.50
CA ARG A 383 -21.64 -22.27 -3.42
C ARG A 383 -20.51 -23.17 -2.93
N ASP A 384 -19.56 -23.53 -3.78
CA ASP A 384 -18.42 -24.36 -3.40
C ASP A 384 -17.49 -23.61 -2.41
N PHE A 385 -17.57 -22.28 -2.41
CA PHE A 385 -16.89 -21.41 -1.45
C PHE A 385 -17.69 -21.08 -0.19
N LEU A 386 -19.03 -21.26 -0.18
CA LEU A 386 -19.91 -20.93 0.97
C LEU A 386 -19.66 -21.82 2.21
N LYS A 387 -18.88 -22.90 2.08
CA LYS A 387 -18.39 -23.67 3.22
C LYS A 387 -17.29 -22.94 4.01
N PHE A 388 -16.80 -21.81 3.52
CA PHE A 388 -15.60 -21.11 4.02
C PHE A 388 -15.88 -19.62 4.20
N ARG A 389 -15.35 -19.01 5.27
CA ARG A 389 -15.58 -17.60 5.62
C ARG A 389 -14.62 -16.70 4.85
N ALA A 390 -14.69 -16.70 3.52
CA ALA A 390 -13.74 -16.02 2.62
C ALA A 390 -13.83 -14.46 2.56
N GLY A 391 -14.43 -13.80 3.54
CA GLY A 391 -14.78 -12.37 3.46
C GLY A 391 -13.59 -11.43 3.21
N ALA A 392 -12.47 -11.62 3.91
CA ALA A 392 -11.28 -10.76 3.77
C ALA A 392 -10.57 -10.91 2.41
N ALA A 393 -10.56 -12.13 1.86
CA ALA A 393 -10.04 -12.45 0.53
C ALA A 393 -10.85 -11.75 -0.57
N VAL A 394 -12.18 -11.82 -0.48
CA VAL A 394 -13.09 -11.17 -1.43
C VAL A 394 -12.96 -9.65 -1.36
N ASP A 395 -12.89 -9.07 -0.16
CA ASP A 395 -12.75 -7.62 0.02
C ASP A 395 -11.43 -7.10 -0.56
N LEU A 396 -10.30 -7.78 -0.32
CA LEU A 396 -9.01 -7.36 -0.91
C LEU A 396 -9.08 -7.37 -2.45
N GLN A 397 -9.54 -8.46 -3.04
CA GLN A 397 -9.60 -8.58 -4.49
C GLN A 397 -10.57 -7.54 -5.10
N THR A 398 -11.72 -7.33 -4.46
CA THR A 398 -12.69 -6.30 -4.86
C THR A 398 -12.09 -4.89 -4.83
N ARG A 399 -11.23 -4.58 -3.84
CA ARG A 399 -10.51 -3.30 -3.76
C ARG A 399 -9.49 -3.12 -4.88
N ILE A 400 -8.74 -4.17 -5.22
CA ILE A 400 -7.76 -4.11 -6.31
C ILE A 400 -8.48 -3.86 -7.64
N GLU A 401 -9.57 -4.56 -7.90
CA GLU A 401 -10.31 -4.48 -9.16
C GLU A 401 -11.04 -3.14 -9.33
N ASN A 402 -11.64 -2.63 -8.26
CA ASN A 402 -12.37 -1.37 -8.28
C ASN A 402 -11.48 -0.14 -8.05
N ALA A 403 -10.16 -0.33 -7.90
CA ALA A 403 -9.24 0.78 -7.72
C ALA A 403 -9.23 1.67 -8.98
N THR A 404 -9.59 2.93 -8.82
CA THR A 404 -9.56 3.93 -9.90
C THR A 404 -8.48 4.97 -9.70
N THR A 405 -7.85 4.98 -8.51
CA THR A 405 -6.77 5.89 -8.15
C THR A 405 -5.56 5.14 -7.58
N PRO A 406 -4.34 5.73 -7.63
CA PRO A 406 -3.18 5.13 -6.97
C PRO A 406 -3.36 4.95 -5.45
N ALA A 407 -4.19 5.79 -4.81
CA ALA A 407 -4.52 5.67 -3.40
C ALA A 407 -5.35 4.40 -3.09
N ASP A 408 -6.25 4.01 -4.00
CA ASP A 408 -7.00 2.75 -3.86
C ASP A 408 -6.06 1.53 -3.96
N LEU A 409 -5.08 1.59 -4.88
CA LEU A 409 -4.03 0.58 -4.99
C LEU A 409 -3.15 0.53 -3.73
N ALA A 410 -2.78 1.69 -3.16
CA ALA A 410 -2.06 1.77 -1.90
C ALA A 410 -2.86 1.12 -0.75
N GLY A 411 -4.16 1.39 -0.71
CA GLY A 411 -5.09 0.78 0.25
C GLY A 411 -5.11 -0.73 0.14
N ALA A 412 -5.16 -1.27 -1.08
CA ALA A 412 -5.08 -2.71 -1.32
C ALA A 412 -3.71 -3.29 -0.92
N TRP A 413 -2.60 -2.67 -1.33
CA TRP A 413 -1.23 -3.10 -1.02
C TRP A 413 -0.98 -3.13 0.50
N SER A 414 -1.50 -2.16 1.25
CA SER A 414 -1.32 -2.09 2.71
C SER A 414 -1.90 -3.30 3.45
N ARG A 415 -2.93 -3.96 2.91
CA ARG A 415 -3.54 -5.16 3.54
C ARG A 415 -2.70 -6.42 3.34
N VAL A 416 -1.77 -6.40 2.38
CA VAL A 416 -0.90 -7.56 2.10
C VAL A 416 -0.05 -7.91 3.32
N ALA A 417 0.52 -6.91 4.00
CA ALA A 417 1.28 -7.10 5.23
C ALA A 417 0.44 -7.73 6.35
N VAL A 418 -0.81 -7.32 6.46
CA VAL A 418 -1.75 -7.83 7.45
C VAL A 418 -2.10 -9.30 7.18
N ILE A 419 -2.38 -9.64 5.92
CA ILE A 419 -2.65 -11.02 5.51
C ILE A 419 -1.41 -11.89 5.72
N ALA A 420 -0.23 -11.41 5.31
CA ALA A 420 1.02 -12.14 5.51
C ALA A 420 1.30 -12.42 6.99
N SER A 421 1.08 -11.44 7.88
CA SER A 421 1.20 -11.63 9.33
C SER A 421 0.22 -12.69 9.84
N ALA A 422 -1.06 -12.59 9.48
CA ALA A 422 -2.08 -13.54 9.93
C ALA A 422 -1.80 -14.97 9.43
N LEU A 423 -1.34 -15.13 8.18
CA LEU A 423 -0.97 -16.42 7.64
C LEU A 423 0.28 -17.00 8.31
N LEU A 424 1.26 -16.16 8.67
CA LEU A 424 2.41 -16.59 9.46
C LEU A 424 2.02 -17.05 10.87
N ASP A 425 1.11 -16.32 11.53
CA ASP A 425 0.60 -16.69 12.86
C ASP A 425 -0.14 -18.04 12.86
N GLU A 426 -0.77 -18.38 11.73
CA GLU A 426 -1.41 -19.69 11.46
C GLU A 426 -0.42 -20.75 10.92
N GLU A 427 0.89 -20.49 11.01
CA GLU A 427 1.98 -21.38 10.58
C GLU A 427 1.88 -21.82 9.10
N ILE A 428 1.29 -20.99 8.24
CA ILE A 428 1.25 -21.25 6.79
C ILE A 428 2.66 -21.14 6.21
N ASP A 429 3.00 -22.06 5.29
CA ASP A 429 4.30 -22.07 4.64
C ASP A 429 4.59 -20.73 3.95
N ALA A 430 5.69 -20.08 4.36
CA ALA A 430 6.07 -18.75 3.87
C ALA A 430 6.23 -18.67 2.34
N ARG A 431 6.47 -19.79 1.66
CA ARG A 431 6.50 -19.85 0.19
C ARG A 431 5.11 -19.64 -0.42
N ILE A 432 4.06 -20.14 0.23
CA ILE A 432 2.67 -19.91 -0.18
C ILE A 432 2.32 -18.43 0.05
N ILE A 433 2.76 -17.85 1.18
CA ILE A 433 2.56 -16.44 1.46
C ILE A 433 3.26 -15.56 0.42
N ALA A 434 4.50 -15.87 0.05
CA ALA A 434 5.23 -15.17 -1.02
C ALA A 434 4.50 -15.25 -2.37
N GLU A 435 3.90 -16.39 -2.69
CA GLU A 435 3.11 -16.56 -3.91
C GLU A 435 1.85 -15.70 -3.91
N ILE A 436 1.15 -15.60 -2.77
CA ILE A 436 0.00 -14.72 -2.59
C ILE A 436 0.42 -13.25 -2.76
N VAL A 437 1.50 -12.83 -2.09
CA VAL A 437 2.06 -11.46 -2.20
C VAL A 437 2.39 -11.13 -3.66
N SER A 438 3.03 -12.06 -4.37
CA SER A 438 3.36 -11.91 -5.78
C SER A 438 2.13 -11.83 -6.68
N GLY A 439 1.11 -12.66 -6.40
CA GLY A 439 -0.17 -12.64 -7.13
C GLY A 439 -0.93 -11.32 -6.95
N ILE A 440 -0.90 -10.77 -5.75
CA ILE A 440 -1.48 -9.46 -5.44
C ILE A 440 -0.69 -8.34 -6.14
N LEU A 441 0.64 -8.38 -6.09
CA LEU A 441 1.51 -7.45 -6.84
C LEU A 441 1.15 -7.47 -8.34
N CYS A 442 1.04 -8.65 -8.94
CA CYS A 442 0.66 -8.80 -10.35
C CYS A 442 -0.72 -8.19 -10.66
N SER A 443 -1.69 -8.39 -9.76
CA SER A 443 -3.05 -7.87 -9.93
C SER A 443 -3.09 -6.33 -9.78
N ILE A 444 -2.30 -5.77 -8.86
CA ILE A 444 -2.13 -4.32 -8.69
C ILE A 444 -1.45 -3.72 -9.93
N THR A 445 -0.40 -4.36 -10.48
CA THR A 445 0.23 -3.96 -11.74
C THR A 445 -0.77 -3.96 -12.90
N ALA A 446 -1.55 -5.03 -13.06
CA ALA A 446 -2.58 -5.12 -14.08
C ALA A 446 -3.61 -3.98 -13.98
N ASN A 447 -4.04 -3.65 -12.75
CA ASN A 447 -4.99 -2.56 -12.53
C ASN A 447 -4.35 -1.18 -12.79
N ALA A 448 -3.08 -0.98 -12.43
CA ALA A 448 -2.34 0.24 -12.77
C ALA A 448 -2.23 0.42 -14.30
N CYS A 449 -2.03 -0.66 -15.06
CA CYS A 449 -2.06 -0.63 -16.52
C CYS A 449 -3.42 -0.20 -17.05
N ARG A 450 -4.51 -0.77 -16.53
CA ARG A 450 -5.88 -0.39 -16.91
C ARG A 450 -6.14 1.11 -16.66
N MET A 451 -5.74 1.61 -15.49
CA MET A 451 -5.85 3.03 -15.14
C MET A 451 -5.06 3.91 -16.12
N ALA A 452 -3.83 3.50 -16.47
CA ALA A 452 -2.96 4.29 -17.34
C ALA A 452 -3.54 4.39 -18.75
N LEU A 453 -4.15 3.32 -19.27
CA LEU A 453 -4.86 3.36 -20.56
C LEU A 453 -6.07 4.30 -20.53
N GLN A 454 -6.86 4.25 -19.46
CA GLN A 454 -8.02 5.13 -19.32
C GLN A 454 -7.61 6.61 -19.27
N GLU A 455 -6.54 6.93 -18.53
CA GLU A 455 -6.00 8.29 -18.49
C GLU A 455 -5.42 8.71 -19.85
N MET A 456 -4.68 7.84 -20.54
CA MET A 456 -4.14 8.13 -21.87
C MET A 456 -5.24 8.38 -22.91
N GLU A 457 -6.33 7.61 -22.87
CA GLU A 457 -7.49 7.83 -23.73
C GLU A 457 -8.11 9.21 -23.45
N ALA A 458 -8.27 9.58 -22.18
CA ALA A 458 -8.78 10.89 -21.77
C ALA A 458 -7.85 12.04 -22.16
N ASP A 459 -6.53 11.82 -22.11
CA ASP A 459 -5.49 12.77 -22.53
C ASP A 459 -5.36 12.90 -24.06
N GLY A 460 -6.13 12.12 -24.84
CA GLY A 460 -6.16 12.20 -26.30
C GLY A 460 -5.09 11.38 -27.03
N PHE A 461 -4.42 10.44 -26.35
CA PHE A 461 -3.45 9.52 -26.98
C PHE A 461 -4.12 8.41 -27.81
N GLY A 462 -5.43 8.24 -27.67
CA GLY A 462 -6.20 7.20 -28.36
C GLY A 462 -5.94 5.78 -27.83
N ALA A 463 -6.42 4.78 -28.57
CA ALA A 463 -6.20 3.38 -28.27
C ALA A 463 -4.72 2.97 -28.47
N PRO A 464 -4.26 1.87 -27.84
CA PRO A 464 -2.94 1.31 -28.10
C PRO A 464 -2.69 1.14 -29.61
N PRO A 465 -1.51 1.56 -30.14
CA PRO A 465 -1.27 1.56 -31.57
C PRO A 465 -1.19 0.15 -32.17
N VAL A 466 -0.80 -0.83 -31.35
CA VAL A 466 -0.66 -2.26 -31.71
C VAL A 466 -0.98 -3.14 -30.49
N SER A 467 -1.24 -4.43 -30.72
CA SER A 467 -1.32 -5.43 -29.64
C SER A 467 -0.09 -5.41 -28.75
N PHE A 468 -0.28 -5.59 -27.45
CA PHE A 468 0.81 -5.56 -26.46
C PHE A 468 0.50 -6.39 -25.23
N ALA A 469 1.53 -6.65 -24.44
CA ALA A 469 1.41 -7.22 -23.11
C ALA A 469 2.40 -6.58 -22.11
N VAL A 470 2.00 -6.56 -20.85
CA VAL A 470 2.82 -6.17 -19.70
C VAL A 470 3.20 -7.40 -18.91
N MET A 471 4.45 -7.43 -18.47
CA MET A 471 5.05 -8.51 -17.72
C MET A 471 5.53 -8.00 -16.36
N VAL A 472 5.34 -8.81 -15.32
CA VAL A 472 6.11 -8.71 -14.06
C VAL A 472 7.27 -9.70 -14.14
N LEU A 473 8.44 -9.29 -13.68
CA LEU A 473 9.69 -10.04 -13.79
C LEU A 473 10.25 -10.45 -12.43
N GLY A 474 11.37 -11.16 -12.42
CA GLY A 474 12.13 -11.47 -11.22
C GLY A 474 11.33 -12.22 -10.15
N SER A 475 11.45 -11.84 -8.89
CA SER A 475 10.74 -12.51 -7.79
C SER A 475 9.21 -12.41 -7.93
N GLY A 476 8.69 -11.32 -8.50
CA GLY A 476 7.26 -11.14 -8.72
C GLY A 476 6.73 -12.12 -9.76
N GLY A 477 7.41 -12.26 -10.89
CA GLY A 477 7.02 -13.21 -11.94
C GLY A 477 7.18 -14.66 -11.50
N ARG A 478 8.16 -14.94 -10.63
CA ARG A 478 8.43 -16.28 -10.08
C ARG A 478 7.47 -16.71 -8.96
N GLY A 479 6.69 -15.79 -8.39
CA GLY A 479 5.81 -16.08 -7.25
C GLY A 479 6.54 -16.08 -5.90
N GLU A 480 7.63 -15.34 -5.77
CA GLU A 480 8.53 -15.36 -4.60
C GLU A 480 8.81 -13.96 -4.02
N SER A 481 8.05 -12.93 -4.43
CA SER A 481 8.12 -11.60 -3.83
C SER A 481 7.57 -11.61 -2.39
N LEU A 482 8.24 -10.85 -1.52
CA LEU A 482 7.85 -10.65 -0.12
C LEU A 482 7.32 -9.22 0.06
N LEU A 483 7.20 -8.76 1.31
CA LEU A 483 6.60 -7.45 1.63
C LEU A 483 7.48 -6.27 1.19
N ALA A 484 8.81 -6.46 1.10
CA ALA A 484 9.76 -5.47 0.58
C ALA A 484 9.87 -5.48 -0.96
N ALA A 485 8.82 -5.87 -1.68
CA ALA A 485 8.85 -5.96 -3.14
C ALA A 485 8.98 -4.57 -3.80
N ASP A 486 9.83 -4.50 -4.81
CA ASP A 486 9.88 -3.43 -5.80
C ASP A 486 9.10 -3.83 -7.07
N GLN A 487 9.04 -2.93 -8.04
CA GLN A 487 8.37 -3.16 -9.32
C GLN A 487 9.36 -3.51 -10.44
N ASP A 488 9.56 -4.80 -10.65
CA ASP A 488 10.24 -5.32 -11.83
C ASP A 488 9.21 -5.58 -12.93
N ASN A 489 9.19 -4.76 -13.99
CA ASN A 489 8.19 -4.87 -15.05
C ASN A 489 8.74 -4.57 -16.45
N ALA A 490 8.04 -5.06 -17.47
CA ALA A 490 8.41 -4.89 -18.87
C ALA A 490 7.19 -4.87 -19.79
N VAL A 491 7.33 -4.25 -20.97
CA VAL A 491 6.28 -4.18 -22.00
C VAL A 491 6.80 -4.81 -23.30
N ILE A 492 6.01 -5.69 -23.90
CA ILE A 492 6.19 -6.22 -25.25
C ILE A 492 5.02 -5.79 -26.13
N PHE A 493 5.30 -5.35 -27.35
CA PHE A 493 4.27 -5.00 -28.35
C PHE A 493 4.52 -5.68 -29.69
N ALA A 494 3.48 -5.84 -30.51
CA ALA A 494 3.52 -6.69 -31.71
C ALA A 494 4.58 -6.22 -32.72
N GLU A 495 4.61 -4.92 -33.03
CA GLU A 495 5.51 -4.32 -34.03
C GLU A 495 5.86 -2.88 -33.68
N GLY A 496 6.95 -2.37 -34.26
CA GLY A 496 7.45 -1.01 -34.03
C GLY A 496 8.96 -0.96 -33.81
N ALA A 497 9.57 0.14 -34.26
CA ALA A 497 11.01 0.37 -34.13
C ALA A 497 11.35 1.07 -32.80
N PRO A 498 12.54 0.82 -32.20
CA PRO A 498 13.02 1.59 -31.06
C PRO A 498 13.02 3.11 -31.36
N GLY A 499 12.42 3.92 -30.49
CA GLY A 499 12.24 5.37 -30.69
C GLY A 499 11.19 5.77 -31.74
N GLY A 500 10.52 4.79 -32.36
CA GLY A 500 9.40 4.97 -33.28
C GLY A 500 8.13 5.46 -32.59
N PRO A 501 7.04 5.70 -33.35
CA PRO A 501 5.78 6.18 -32.79
C PRO A 501 5.15 5.19 -31.79
N GLU A 502 5.22 3.89 -32.04
CA GLU A 502 4.71 2.86 -31.12
C GLU A 502 5.49 2.87 -29.80
N ASP A 503 6.82 2.86 -29.87
CA ASP A 503 7.69 2.88 -28.69
C ASP A 503 7.48 4.16 -27.85
N LYS A 504 7.29 5.31 -28.49
CA LYS A 504 6.98 6.58 -27.80
C LYS A 504 5.63 6.54 -27.10
N TRP A 505 4.61 5.95 -27.73
CA TRP A 505 3.30 5.77 -27.10
C TRP A 505 3.42 4.87 -25.87
N PHE A 506 4.10 3.71 -26.00
CA PHE A 506 4.29 2.80 -24.88
C PHE A 506 5.25 3.34 -23.81
N ALA A 507 6.10 4.32 -24.13
CA ALA A 507 6.93 5.01 -23.14
C ALA A 507 6.06 5.80 -22.15
N VAL A 508 5.10 6.58 -22.67
CA VAL A 508 4.15 7.35 -21.84
C VAL A 508 3.27 6.41 -21.03
N PHE A 509 2.75 5.36 -21.66
CA PHE A 509 1.99 4.32 -20.97
C PHE A 509 2.77 3.70 -19.81
N ALA A 510 4.03 3.33 -20.06
CA ALA A 510 4.87 2.70 -19.08
C ALA A 510 5.23 3.63 -17.92
N GLU A 511 5.48 4.91 -18.20
CA GLU A 511 5.70 5.92 -17.17
C GLU A 511 4.49 6.06 -16.25
N LYS A 512 3.29 6.25 -16.82
CA LYS A 512 2.06 6.40 -16.03
C LYS A 512 1.80 5.22 -15.09
N PHE A 513 1.82 3.97 -15.57
CA PHE A 513 1.53 2.83 -14.68
C PHE A 513 2.63 2.62 -13.64
N THR A 514 3.91 2.89 -13.98
CA THR A 514 5.02 2.78 -13.03
C THR A 514 4.89 3.83 -11.91
N ASP A 515 4.46 5.05 -12.25
CA ASP A 515 4.23 6.14 -11.31
C ASP A 515 3.02 5.87 -10.40
N TYR A 516 1.96 5.24 -10.91
CA TYR A 516 0.85 4.80 -10.06
C TYR A 516 1.29 3.74 -9.06
N LEU A 517 2.10 2.76 -9.48
CA LEU A 517 2.67 1.76 -8.57
C LEU A 517 3.57 2.40 -7.51
N HIS A 518 4.38 3.38 -7.91
CA HIS A 518 5.22 4.12 -6.97
C HIS A 518 4.39 4.89 -5.95
N THR A 519 3.35 5.59 -6.40
CA THR A 519 2.40 6.31 -5.55
C THR A 519 1.62 5.34 -4.64
N ALA A 520 1.40 4.10 -5.08
CA ALA A 520 0.81 3.01 -4.29
C ALA A 520 1.77 2.39 -3.25
N ALA A 521 2.94 3.01 -3.02
CA ALA A 521 4.00 2.56 -2.13
C ALA A 521 4.74 1.28 -2.59
N ILE A 522 4.71 0.96 -3.88
CA ILE A 522 5.55 -0.07 -4.49
C ILE A 522 6.77 0.64 -5.11
N PRO A 523 7.94 0.63 -4.45
CA PRO A 523 9.08 1.47 -4.82
C PRO A 523 9.60 1.14 -6.22
N LEU A 524 10.10 2.16 -6.91
CA LEU A 524 10.84 1.99 -8.17
C LEU A 524 12.01 1.03 -7.96
N CYS A 525 12.23 0.14 -8.93
CA CYS A 525 13.37 -0.78 -8.90
C CYS A 525 14.69 0.01 -8.96
N SER A 526 15.56 -0.20 -7.97
CA SER A 526 16.88 0.46 -7.90
C SER A 526 17.81 0.04 -9.04
N GLY A 527 17.61 -1.17 -9.59
CA GLY A 527 18.31 -1.67 -10.77
C GLY A 527 17.75 -1.17 -12.10
N GLY A 528 16.66 -0.39 -12.10
CA GLY A 528 16.05 0.16 -13.31
C GLY A 528 15.31 -0.86 -14.18
N VAL A 529 14.85 -1.98 -13.62
CA VAL A 529 14.11 -3.03 -14.33
C VAL A 529 12.63 -2.66 -14.47
N MET A 530 12.33 -1.64 -15.27
CA MET A 530 10.98 -1.10 -15.42
C MET A 530 10.73 -0.71 -16.86
N ALA A 531 9.52 -0.96 -17.36
CA ALA A 531 9.11 -0.69 -18.74
C ALA A 531 9.22 0.79 -19.15
N ARG A 532 9.26 1.72 -18.19
CA ARG A 532 9.56 3.13 -18.46
C ARG A 532 10.95 3.31 -19.08
N ASN A 533 11.88 2.42 -18.75
CA ASN A 533 13.22 2.38 -19.32
C ASN A 533 13.21 1.64 -20.66
N PRO A 534 13.83 2.19 -21.73
CA PRO A 534 13.82 1.57 -23.07
C PRO A 534 14.38 0.14 -23.12
N ALA A 535 15.25 -0.23 -22.17
CA ALA A 535 15.80 -1.58 -22.07
C ALA A 535 14.77 -2.66 -21.65
N TRP A 536 13.60 -2.25 -21.14
CA TRP A 536 12.53 -3.13 -20.66
C TRP A 536 11.21 -2.89 -21.40
N ARG A 537 11.31 -2.31 -22.59
CA ARG A 537 10.20 -2.11 -23.52
C ARG A 537 10.66 -2.39 -24.95
N GLY A 538 9.77 -2.86 -25.81
CA GLY A 538 10.09 -3.07 -27.23
C GLY A 538 9.11 -3.97 -27.96
N SER A 539 9.27 -4.03 -29.29
CA SER A 539 8.52 -4.94 -30.14
C SER A 539 8.94 -6.40 -29.94
N VAL A 540 8.16 -7.35 -30.46
CA VAL A 540 8.54 -8.78 -30.51
C VAL A 540 9.92 -8.96 -31.12
N GLU A 541 10.19 -8.28 -32.24
CA GLU A 541 11.51 -8.30 -32.90
C GLU A 541 12.62 -7.76 -32.00
N THR A 542 12.38 -6.60 -31.36
CA THR A 542 13.34 -5.98 -30.44
C THR A 542 13.68 -6.91 -29.28
N TRP A 543 12.67 -7.56 -28.70
CA TRP A 543 12.84 -8.49 -27.58
C TRP A 543 13.58 -9.76 -28.00
N ARG A 544 13.26 -10.37 -29.15
CA ARG A 544 13.99 -11.53 -29.67
C ARG A 544 15.47 -11.20 -29.89
N ALA A 545 15.77 -10.09 -30.54
CA ALA A 545 17.15 -9.65 -30.75
C ALA A 545 17.90 -9.40 -29.42
N ARG A 546 17.20 -8.87 -28.41
CA ARG A 546 17.76 -8.62 -27.08
C ARG A 546 18.09 -9.93 -26.34
N VAL A 547 17.16 -10.89 -26.34
CA VAL A 547 17.35 -12.23 -25.76
C VAL A 547 18.51 -12.95 -26.45
N ASP A 548 18.54 -12.94 -27.79
CA ASP A 548 19.62 -13.55 -28.57
C ASP A 548 20.98 -12.91 -28.22
N ALA A 549 21.03 -11.58 -28.10
CA ALA A 549 22.24 -10.88 -27.73
C ALA A 549 22.70 -11.18 -26.30
N TRP A 550 21.78 -11.28 -25.33
CA TRP A 550 22.12 -11.61 -23.95
C TRP A 550 22.72 -13.02 -23.83
N ILE A 551 22.09 -13.99 -24.52
CA ILE A 551 22.54 -15.38 -24.54
C ILE A 551 23.87 -15.52 -25.30
N ALA A 552 24.03 -14.78 -26.39
CA ALA A 552 25.24 -14.86 -27.20
C ALA A 552 26.46 -14.18 -26.58
N LYS A 553 26.28 -13.03 -25.92
CA LYS A 553 27.37 -12.23 -25.36
C LYS A 553 27.71 -12.61 -23.93
N ALA A 554 26.70 -13.00 -23.13
CA ALA A 554 26.85 -13.45 -21.74
C ALA A 554 27.73 -12.54 -20.86
N ARG A 555 27.70 -11.21 -21.07
CA ARG A 555 28.42 -10.26 -20.21
C ARG A 555 27.76 -10.25 -18.82
N PRO A 556 28.45 -9.82 -17.74
CA PRO A 556 27.87 -9.80 -16.40
C PRO A 556 26.49 -9.14 -16.30
N GLN A 557 26.29 -8.00 -16.96
CA GLN A 557 24.98 -7.34 -17.02
C GLN A 557 23.94 -8.12 -17.82
N ASP A 558 24.36 -8.82 -18.88
CA ASP A 558 23.44 -9.66 -19.68
C ASP A 558 22.95 -10.86 -18.84
N LEU A 559 23.82 -11.46 -18.03
CA LEU A 559 23.46 -12.54 -17.12
C LEU A 559 22.47 -12.07 -16.04
N LEU A 560 22.64 -10.86 -15.50
CA LEU A 560 21.66 -10.27 -14.58
C LEU A 560 20.30 -10.01 -15.27
N ASN A 561 20.31 -9.48 -16.49
CA ASN A 561 19.07 -9.25 -17.23
C ASN A 561 18.33 -10.57 -17.52
N VAL A 562 19.07 -11.61 -17.89
CA VAL A 562 18.56 -12.98 -18.09
C VAL A 562 17.98 -13.54 -16.80
N ASP A 563 18.69 -13.41 -15.68
CA ASP A 563 18.26 -13.87 -14.36
C ASP A 563 16.84 -13.35 -14.05
N ILE A 564 16.63 -12.06 -14.30
CA ILE A 564 15.36 -11.38 -14.04
C ILE A 564 14.31 -11.72 -15.09
N PHE A 565 14.70 -11.76 -16.36
CA PHE A 565 13.79 -11.94 -17.51
C PHE A 565 13.21 -13.35 -17.62
N TYR A 566 13.98 -14.41 -17.35
CA TYR A 566 13.47 -15.78 -17.42
C TYR A 566 12.41 -16.09 -16.34
N ASP A 567 12.26 -15.20 -15.38
CA ASP A 567 11.20 -15.23 -14.37
C ASP A 567 10.11 -14.23 -14.70
N LEU A 568 9.63 -14.27 -15.94
CA LEU A 568 8.55 -13.41 -16.41
C LEU A 568 7.17 -14.02 -16.12
N ARG A 569 6.18 -13.15 -15.97
CA ARG A 569 4.76 -13.50 -15.92
C ARG A 569 3.96 -12.42 -16.63
N ALA A 570 3.11 -12.82 -17.58
CA ALA A 570 2.14 -11.92 -18.20
C ALA A 570 1.12 -11.44 -17.15
N VAL A 571 0.84 -10.14 -17.11
CA VAL A 571 -0.12 -9.57 -16.15
C VAL A 571 -1.21 -8.73 -16.80
N TYR A 572 -0.98 -8.18 -17.99
CA TYR A 572 -1.97 -7.37 -18.70
C TYR A 572 -1.74 -7.46 -20.22
N GLY A 573 -2.81 -7.42 -21.02
CA GLY A 573 -2.73 -7.49 -22.48
C GLY A 573 -2.67 -8.91 -23.04
N GLU A 574 -2.08 -9.07 -24.22
CA GLU A 574 -2.10 -10.31 -25.00
C GLU A 574 -1.02 -11.32 -24.54
N GLU A 575 -1.42 -12.26 -23.69
CA GLU A 575 -0.54 -13.28 -23.10
C GLU A 575 0.25 -14.10 -24.14
N ALA A 576 -0.32 -14.34 -25.33
CA ALA A 576 0.34 -15.06 -26.41
C ALA A 576 1.69 -14.45 -26.82
N LEU A 577 1.83 -13.12 -26.78
CA LEU A 577 3.10 -12.44 -27.07
C LEU A 577 4.19 -12.82 -26.05
N VAL A 578 3.80 -12.90 -24.78
CA VAL A 578 4.70 -13.24 -23.67
C VAL A 578 5.08 -14.72 -23.73
N THR A 579 4.10 -15.61 -23.96
CA THR A 579 4.33 -17.05 -24.11
C THR A 579 5.27 -17.37 -25.27
N ALA A 580 5.08 -16.73 -26.42
CA ALA A 580 5.95 -16.92 -27.58
C ALA A 580 7.38 -16.41 -27.33
N LEU A 581 7.53 -15.28 -26.63
CA LEU A 581 8.83 -14.74 -26.24
C LEU A 581 9.55 -15.64 -25.22
N ALA A 582 8.81 -16.14 -24.23
CA ALA A 582 9.34 -17.06 -23.22
C ALA A 582 9.82 -18.35 -23.89
N ALA A 583 9.03 -18.94 -24.79
CA ALA A 583 9.41 -20.13 -25.54
C ALA A 583 10.71 -19.92 -26.33
N HIS A 584 10.84 -18.78 -27.03
CA HIS A 584 12.07 -18.40 -27.73
C HIS A 584 13.28 -18.31 -26.79
N ALA A 585 13.11 -17.70 -25.62
CA ALA A 585 14.18 -17.62 -24.62
C ALA A 585 14.61 -19.00 -24.12
N TRP A 586 13.65 -19.86 -23.74
CA TRP A 586 13.93 -21.22 -23.27
C TRP A 586 14.64 -22.08 -24.33
N GLU A 587 14.22 -21.99 -25.59
CA GLU A 587 14.87 -22.67 -26.72
C GLU A 587 16.33 -22.21 -26.87
N LYS A 588 16.56 -20.90 -26.94
CA LYS A 588 17.90 -20.32 -27.12
C LYS A 588 18.84 -20.56 -25.94
N GLY A 589 18.31 -20.49 -24.71
CA GLY A 589 19.10 -20.70 -23.49
C GLY A 589 19.60 -22.14 -23.38
N ALA A 590 18.77 -23.10 -23.79
CA ALA A 590 19.11 -24.51 -23.71
C ALA A 590 20.07 -24.99 -24.81
N GLU A 591 20.09 -24.32 -25.98
CA GLU A 591 21.08 -24.55 -27.04
C GLU A 591 22.53 -24.28 -26.59
N ARG A 592 22.75 -23.50 -25.52
CA ARG A 592 24.08 -23.04 -25.09
C ARG A 592 24.42 -23.42 -23.65
N VAL A 593 25.07 -24.57 -23.48
CA VAL A 593 25.50 -25.05 -22.16
C VAL A 593 26.46 -24.07 -21.48
N GLU A 594 27.35 -23.40 -22.23
CA GLU A 594 28.26 -22.39 -21.67
C GLU A 594 27.51 -21.20 -21.06
N PHE A 595 26.38 -20.81 -21.65
CA PHE A 595 25.55 -19.73 -21.13
C PHE A 595 24.90 -20.11 -19.81
N ALA A 596 24.29 -21.30 -19.73
CA ALA A 596 23.71 -21.81 -18.48
C ALA A 596 24.78 -21.95 -17.38
N LYS A 597 26.00 -22.38 -17.75
CA LYS A 597 27.15 -22.42 -16.83
C LYS A 597 27.51 -21.02 -16.32
N LEU A 598 27.67 -20.04 -17.20
CA LEU A 598 28.02 -18.67 -16.81
C LEU A 598 26.92 -18.04 -15.93
N LEU A 599 25.65 -18.34 -16.21
CA LEU A 599 24.52 -17.90 -15.38
C LEU A 599 24.63 -18.49 -13.97
N GLY A 600 24.87 -19.80 -13.85
CA GLY A 600 25.08 -20.45 -12.54
C GLY A 600 26.34 -19.96 -11.81
N GLU A 601 27.41 -19.63 -12.54
CA GLU A 601 28.66 -19.10 -11.97
C GLU A 601 28.55 -17.62 -11.58
N SER A 602 27.62 -16.85 -12.15
CA SER A 602 27.42 -15.44 -11.78
C SER A 602 27.01 -15.27 -10.32
N ALA A 603 26.32 -16.26 -9.75
CA ALA A 603 25.97 -16.34 -8.33
C ALA A 603 27.19 -16.45 -7.38
N ARG A 604 28.40 -16.73 -7.90
CA ARG A 604 29.64 -16.86 -7.10
C ARG A 604 30.18 -15.52 -6.62
N ASN A 605 29.83 -14.43 -7.29
CA ASN A 605 30.40 -13.10 -7.01
C ASN A 605 29.77 -12.38 -5.81
N VAL A 606 28.88 -13.07 -5.08
CA VAL A 606 28.06 -12.47 -4.03
C VAL A 606 28.78 -12.34 -2.67
N GLY A 607 30.02 -12.82 -2.59
CA GLY A 607 30.81 -12.76 -1.36
C GLY A 607 30.32 -13.73 -0.27
N SER A 608 31.21 -14.06 0.68
CA SER A 608 30.88 -14.99 1.76
C SER A 608 29.96 -14.33 2.80
N PRO A 609 28.87 -14.98 3.24
CA PRO A 609 28.08 -14.54 4.38
C PRO A 609 28.81 -14.68 5.71
N PHE A 610 30.03 -15.25 5.71
CA PHE A 610 30.81 -15.50 6.92
C PHE A 610 32.04 -14.58 7.02
N THR A 611 32.41 -14.26 8.27
CA THR A 611 33.70 -13.66 8.63
C THR A 611 34.79 -14.72 8.63
N VAL A 612 36.05 -14.29 8.70
CA VAL A 612 37.22 -15.21 8.72
C VAL A 612 37.18 -16.17 9.91
N PHE A 613 36.56 -15.77 11.02
CA PHE A 613 36.37 -16.60 12.23
C PHE A 613 35.04 -17.40 12.22
N GLY A 614 34.31 -17.40 11.09
CA GLY A 614 33.09 -18.19 10.92
C GLY A 614 31.83 -17.59 11.59
N GLY A 615 31.85 -16.32 11.98
CA GLY A 615 30.65 -15.55 12.36
C GLY A 615 29.92 -15.02 11.12
N PHE A 616 28.74 -14.41 11.27
CA PHE A 616 28.00 -13.83 10.15
C PHE A 616 28.56 -12.44 9.79
N ARG A 617 28.69 -12.15 8.49
CA ARG A 617 28.99 -10.83 7.96
C ARG A 617 27.72 -10.00 7.98
N GLN A 618 27.74 -8.91 8.73
CA GLN A 618 26.56 -8.10 8.98
C GLN A 618 26.82 -6.64 8.61
N GLU A 619 25.82 -5.97 8.06
CA GLU A 619 25.77 -4.54 7.88
C GLU A 619 24.74 -3.97 8.84
N ASN A 620 25.13 -3.00 9.68
CA ASN A 620 24.28 -2.44 10.73
C ASN A 620 23.60 -3.49 11.64
N GLY A 621 24.31 -4.59 11.94
CA GLY A 621 23.80 -5.68 12.78
C GLY A 621 22.78 -6.60 12.10
N ARG A 622 22.67 -6.55 10.77
CA ARG A 622 21.75 -7.40 10.01
C ARG A 622 22.46 -8.10 8.85
N LEU A 623 21.97 -9.27 8.46
CA LEU A 623 22.50 -10.10 7.39
C LEU A 623 21.55 -10.08 6.18
N ASP A 624 22.05 -9.71 5.00
CA ASP A 624 21.26 -9.76 3.76
C ASP A 624 21.06 -11.22 3.29
N LEU A 625 19.85 -11.75 3.47
CA LEU A 625 19.52 -13.10 3.01
C LEU A 625 19.10 -13.16 1.55
N LYS A 626 18.66 -12.05 0.95
CA LYS A 626 18.40 -12.03 -0.50
C LYS A 626 19.72 -12.21 -1.21
N LEU A 627 20.70 -11.40 -0.86
CA LEU A 627 22.03 -11.43 -1.45
C LEU A 627 22.72 -12.78 -1.18
N HIS A 628 22.89 -13.18 0.08
CA HIS A 628 23.73 -14.35 0.40
C HIS A 628 23.02 -15.71 0.37
N GLY A 629 21.70 -15.74 0.14
CA GLY A 629 20.90 -16.96 0.24
C GLY A 629 19.93 -17.15 -0.93
N LEU A 630 18.88 -16.34 -0.97
CA LEU A 630 17.77 -16.52 -1.92
C LEU A 630 18.21 -16.34 -3.38
N PHE A 631 18.98 -15.29 -3.67
CA PHE A 631 19.44 -15.00 -5.02
C PHE A 631 20.33 -16.13 -5.58
N PRO A 632 21.39 -16.61 -4.88
CA PRO A 632 22.19 -17.72 -5.37
C PRO A 632 21.39 -19.00 -5.61
N ILE A 633 20.44 -19.35 -4.72
CA ILE A 633 19.61 -20.55 -4.90
C ILE A 633 18.72 -20.41 -6.14
N ALA A 634 18.04 -19.27 -6.31
CA ALA A 634 17.19 -19.01 -7.47
C ALA A 634 18.00 -19.03 -8.77
N ALA A 635 19.18 -18.40 -8.79
CA ALA A 635 20.09 -18.37 -9.93
C ALA A 635 20.57 -19.77 -10.33
N LEU A 636 20.99 -20.61 -9.36
CA LEU A 636 21.35 -22.00 -9.60
C LEU A 636 20.16 -22.79 -10.18
N ALA A 637 19.01 -22.73 -9.51
CA ALA A 637 17.83 -23.50 -9.90
C ALA A 637 17.40 -23.12 -11.32
N ARG A 638 17.46 -21.82 -11.67
CA ARG A 638 17.16 -21.33 -13.01
C ARG A 638 18.17 -21.81 -14.05
N ALA A 639 19.47 -21.70 -13.76
CA ALA A 639 20.53 -22.14 -14.67
C ALA A 639 20.41 -23.63 -15.03
N LEU A 640 20.19 -24.47 -14.01
CA LEU A 640 19.97 -25.91 -14.23
C LEU A 640 18.64 -26.18 -14.93
N ALA A 641 17.56 -25.48 -14.57
CA ALA A 641 16.29 -25.63 -15.24
C ALA A 641 16.37 -25.30 -16.74
N ILE A 642 17.08 -24.22 -17.12
CA ILE A 642 17.36 -23.85 -18.51
C ILE A 642 18.13 -24.98 -19.22
N ARG A 643 19.18 -25.51 -18.58
CA ARG A 643 19.99 -26.61 -19.13
C ARG A 643 19.18 -27.88 -19.41
N HIS A 644 18.20 -28.18 -18.56
CA HIS A 644 17.41 -29.42 -18.61
C HIS A 644 15.99 -29.23 -19.15
N HIS A 645 15.68 -28.07 -19.75
CA HIS A 645 14.37 -27.76 -20.33
C HIS A 645 13.20 -27.94 -19.36
N LEU A 646 13.34 -27.41 -18.15
CA LEU A 646 12.31 -27.43 -17.12
C LEU A 646 11.70 -26.02 -16.98
N PRO A 647 10.69 -25.63 -17.79
CA PRO A 647 10.13 -24.28 -17.83
C PRO A 647 9.21 -23.98 -16.65
N HIS A 648 9.65 -24.33 -15.43
CA HIS A 648 8.97 -23.96 -14.20
C HIS A 648 9.31 -22.53 -13.81
N ALA A 649 8.31 -21.80 -13.30
CA ALA A 649 8.52 -20.48 -12.71
C ALA A 649 9.26 -20.62 -11.36
N SER A 650 8.60 -21.12 -10.31
CA SER A 650 9.14 -21.10 -8.94
C SER A 650 10.48 -21.83 -8.75
N THR A 651 11.35 -21.29 -7.89
CA THR A 651 12.62 -21.90 -7.48
C THR A 651 12.37 -23.29 -6.88
N ARG A 652 11.29 -23.42 -6.08
CA ARG A 652 10.87 -24.72 -5.52
C ARG A 652 10.59 -25.74 -6.63
N ALA A 653 9.72 -25.40 -7.58
CA ALA A 653 9.33 -26.33 -8.64
C ALA A 653 10.53 -26.72 -9.51
N ARG A 654 11.45 -25.77 -9.77
CA ARG A 654 12.72 -26.06 -10.45
C ARG A 654 13.56 -27.07 -9.68
N LEU A 655 13.82 -26.83 -8.39
CA LEU A 655 14.62 -27.74 -7.55
C LEU A 655 13.98 -29.13 -7.40
N GLU A 656 12.66 -29.20 -7.27
CA GLU A 656 11.92 -30.46 -7.19
C GLU A 656 11.97 -31.23 -8.51
N ALA A 657 11.72 -30.57 -9.65
CA ALA A 657 11.82 -31.21 -10.96
C ALA A 657 13.25 -31.68 -11.28
N LEU A 658 14.25 -30.86 -10.96
CA LEU A 658 15.67 -31.23 -11.10
C LEU A 658 16.05 -32.44 -10.22
N ALA A 659 15.45 -32.56 -9.03
CA ALA A 659 15.73 -33.66 -8.10
C ALA A 659 15.17 -35.01 -8.56
N GLU A 660 14.22 -35.01 -9.50
CA GLU A 660 13.64 -36.21 -10.10
C GLU A 660 14.36 -36.65 -11.38
N LEU A 661 15.30 -35.85 -11.90
CA LEU A 661 16.13 -36.23 -13.04
C LEU A 661 17.19 -37.28 -12.65
N PRO A 662 17.51 -38.24 -13.55
CA PRO A 662 18.63 -39.14 -13.37
C PRO A 662 19.97 -38.40 -13.18
N ALA A 663 20.89 -39.00 -12.43
CA ALA A 663 22.25 -38.48 -12.17
C ALA A 663 22.36 -37.12 -11.42
N MET A 664 21.23 -36.49 -11.08
CA MET A 664 21.24 -35.26 -10.29
C MET A 664 21.50 -35.54 -8.80
N PRO A 665 22.23 -34.65 -8.08
CA PRO A 665 22.49 -34.79 -6.66
C PRO A 665 21.23 -34.48 -5.84
N ARG A 666 20.30 -35.44 -5.83
CA ARG A 666 18.97 -35.30 -5.23
C ARG A 666 19.00 -34.78 -3.79
N SER A 667 19.91 -35.30 -2.96
CA SER A 667 20.04 -34.87 -1.56
C SER A 667 20.38 -33.37 -1.46
N ASP A 668 21.30 -32.88 -2.28
CA ASP A 668 21.75 -31.49 -2.23
C ASP A 668 20.68 -30.52 -2.78
N LEU A 669 19.98 -30.91 -3.85
CA LEU A 669 18.87 -30.13 -4.41
C LEU A 669 17.70 -30.00 -3.41
N LEU A 670 17.37 -31.08 -2.71
CA LEU A 670 16.34 -31.05 -1.66
C LEU A 670 16.81 -30.26 -0.43
N ALA A 671 18.10 -30.32 -0.08
CA ALA A 671 18.67 -29.49 0.96
C ALA A 671 18.61 -27.99 0.59
N LEU A 672 18.90 -27.63 -0.67
CA LEU A 672 18.73 -26.26 -1.17
C LEU A 672 17.26 -25.81 -1.16
N ARG A 673 16.33 -26.70 -1.50
CA ARG A 673 14.88 -26.42 -1.41
C ARG A 673 14.46 -26.12 0.03
N ASP A 674 14.98 -26.90 0.99
CA ASP A 674 14.67 -26.73 2.40
C ASP A 674 15.36 -25.47 2.98
N ALA A 675 16.59 -25.17 2.55
CA ALA A 675 17.27 -23.91 2.85
C ALA A 675 16.48 -22.71 2.29
N HIS A 676 16.01 -22.78 1.05
CA HIS A 676 15.16 -21.76 0.43
C HIS A 676 13.88 -21.51 1.23
N ARG A 677 13.16 -22.57 1.61
CA ARG A 677 11.98 -22.48 2.48
C ARG A 677 12.30 -21.76 3.78
N PHE A 678 13.40 -22.17 4.45
CA PHE A 678 13.82 -21.57 5.71
C PHE A 678 14.19 -20.09 5.56
N LEU A 679 14.94 -19.73 4.52
CA LEU A 679 15.39 -18.36 4.28
C LEU A 679 14.23 -17.42 3.94
N ILE A 680 13.27 -17.86 3.09
CA ILE A 680 12.05 -17.09 2.82
C ILE A 680 11.29 -16.83 4.12
N ALA A 681 11.10 -17.85 4.96
CA ALA A 681 10.42 -17.69 6.24
C ALA A 681 11.12 -16.66 7.14
N ARG A 682 12.46 -16.74 7.26
CA ARG A 682 13.22 -15.77 8.06
C ARG A 682 13.11 -14.34 7.55
N VAL A 683 13.16 -14.12 6.24
CA VAL A 683 13.01 -12.78 5.68
C VAL A 683 11.58 -12.27 5.91
N LEU A 684 10.57 -13.10 5.66
CA LEU A 684 9.17 -12.70 5.80
C LEU A 684 8.81 -12.39 7.25
N GLU A 685 9.20 -13.24 8.20
CA GLU A 685 9.03 -13.01 9.64
C GLU A 685 9.70 -11.70 10.06
N GLN A 686 10.93 -11.49 9.61
CA GLN A 686 11.64 -10.25 9.90
C GLN A 686 10.95 -9.03 9.31
N GLN A 687 10.42 -9.11 8.09
CA GLN A 687 9.68 -8.01 7.47
C GLN A 687 8.38 -7.70 8.23
N VAL A 688 7.66 -8.71 8.71
CA VAL A 688 6.49 -8.50 9.59
C VAL A 688 6.90 -7.84 10.91
N GLU A 689 7.98 -8.29 11.53
CA GLU A 689 8.54 -7.65 12.73
C GLU A 689 8.98 -6.20 12.48
N ASP A 690 9.64 -5.94 11.36
CA ASP A 690 10.10 -4.61 10.97
C ASP A 690 8.92 -3.66 10.75
N ILE A 691 7.85 -4.12 10.11
CA ILE A 691 6.59 -3.36 9.97
C ILE A 691 6.03 -3.02 11.36
N ALA A 692 5.95 -4.00 12.26
CA ALA A 692 5.48 -3.77 13.63
C ALA A 692 6.38 -2.80 14.42
N ALA A 693 7.68 -2.78 14.11
CA ALA A 693 8.70 -1.92 14.72
C ALA A 693 8.90 -0.57 14.01
N GLY A 694 8.23 -0.32 12.87
CA GLY A 694 8.41 0.88 12.06
C GLY A 694 9.78 0.99 11.38
N ILE A 695 10.46 -0.14 11.14
CA ILE A 695 11.74 -0.21 10.43
C ILE A 695 11.46 -0.37 8.93
N PRO A 696 12.14 0.40 8.04
CA PRO A 696 12.00 0.23 6.60
C PRO A 696 12.26 -1.21 6.16
N LEU A 697 11.35 -1.73 5.35
CA LEU A 697 11.42 -3.10 4.87
C LEU A 697 12.67 -3.35 4.03
N SER A 698 13.32 -4.48 4.25
CA SER A 698 14.46 -4.94 3.48
C SER A 698 14.52 -6.47 3.48
N ASN A 699 15.52 -7.05 2.82
CA ASN A 699 15.80 -8.49 2.87
C ASN A 699 16.82 -8.87 3.95
N HIS A 700 17.14 -7.94 4.85
CA HIS A 700 18.13 -8.13 5.90
C HIS A 700 17.47 -8.67 7.16
N ILE A 701 18.11 -9.61 7.87
CA ILE A 701 17.61 -10.15 9.14
C ILE A 701 18.52 -9.84 10.33
N ALA A 702 17.94 -9.63 11.50
CA ALA A 702 18.66 -9.45 12.76
C ALA A 702 19.05 -10.82 13.35
N VAL A 703 20.30 -11.23 13.14
CA VAL A 703 20.76 -12.58 13.51
C VAL A 703 20.84 -12.78 15.02
N ASP A 704 21.13 -11.71 15.76
CA ASP A 704 21.21 -11.67 17.22
C ASP A 704 19.88 -11.95 17.92
N ARG A 705 18.74 -11.70 17.25
CA ARG A 705 17.39 -11.99 17.76
C ARG A 705 16.98 -13.45 17.60
N LEU A 706 17.67 -14.22 16.76
CA LEU A 706 17.38 -15.63 16.56
C LEU A 706 17.86 -16.46 17.76
N ALA A 707 17.06 -17.45 18.17
CA ALA A 707 17.47 -18.43 19.18
C ALA A 707 18.72 -19.20 18.68
N SER A 708 19.56 -19.70 19.60
CA SER A 708 20.81 -20.39 19.23
C SER A 708 20.59 -21.58 18.28
N GLY A 709 19.46 -22.29 18.41
CA GLY A 709 19.05 -23.34 17.48
C GLY A 709 18.75 -22.80 16.08
N GLN A 710 18.03 -21.67 15.97
CA GLN A 710 17.73 -21.03 14.69
C GLN A 710 18.98 -20.43 14.03
N GLN A 711 19.91 -19.88 14.81
CA GLN A 711 21.21 -19.42 14.28
C GLN A 711 22.03 -20.58 13.72
N LYS A 712 22.00 -21.76 14.37
CA LYS A 712 22.62 -22.98 13.85
C LYS A 712 21.96 -23.40 12.53
N THR A 713 20.63 -23.45 12.47
CA THR A 713 19.91 -23.79 11.24
C THR A 713 20.18 -22.79 10.11
N LEU A 714 20.25 -21.49 10.41
CA LEU A 714 20.64 -20.46 9.45
C LEU A 714 22.05 -20.68 8.93
N LYS A 715 22.99 -20.99 9.83
CA LYS A 715 24.38 -21.29 9.45
C LYS A 715 24.46 -22.51 8.55
N ASP A 716 23.70 -23.55 8.86
CA ASP A 716 23.65 -24.77 8.07
C ASP A 716 22.99 -24.51 6.70
N ALA A 717 21.90 -23.75 6.64
CA ALA A 717 21.27 -23.33 5.38
C ALA A 717 22.22 -22.52 4.49
N LEU A 718 22.96 -21.55 5.04
CA LEU A 718 23.94 -20.75 4.28
C LEU A 718 25.18 -21.57 3.88
N ARG A 719 25.55 -22.59 4.66
CA ARG A 719 26.58 -23.56 4.25
C ARG A 719 26.11 -24.43 3.09
N THR A 720 24.82 -24.82 3.07
CA THR A 720 24.23 -25.48 1.91
C THR A 720 24.31 -24.57 0.68
N VAL A 721 24.07 -23.26 0.81
CA VAL A 721 24.26 -22.31 -0.30
C VAL A 721 25.72 -22.25 -0.77
N ALA A 722 26.69 -22.44 0.12
CA ALA A 722 28.11 -22.44 -0.25
C ALA A 722 28.53 -23.60 -1.17
N ILE A 723 27.73 -24.67 -1.29
CA ILE A 723 28.00 -25.80 -2.18
C ILE A 723 27.56 -25.55 -3.64
N ILE A 724 26.80 -24.48 -3.89
CA ILE A 724 26.28 -24.13 -5.22
C ILE A 724 27.36 -24.17 -6.31
N PRO A 725 28.58 -23.62 -6.12
CA PRO A 725 29.63 -23.67 -7.13
C PRO A 725 30.12 -25.08 -7.50
N GLU A 726 30.00 -26.04 -6.58
CA GLU A 726 30.30 -27.45 -6.84
C GLU A 726 29.15 -28.10 -7.60
N LEU A 727 27.91 -27.82 -7.19
CA LEU A 727 26.71 -28.31 -7.86
C LEU A 727 26.61 -27.80 -9.30
N VAL A 728 26.90 -26.53 -9.58
CA VAL A 728 26.94 -26.03 -10.97
C VAL A 728 27.94 -26.85 -11.78
N ARG A 729 29.12 -27.18 -11.24
CA ARG A 729 30.13 -27.95 -11.98
C ARG A 729 29.72 -29.40 -12.21
N SER A 730 29.13 -30.06 -11.22
CA SER A 730 28.78 -31.48 -11.31
C SER A 730 27.46 -31.73 -12.05
N ALA A 731 26.45 -30.87 -11.86
CA ALA A 731 25.10 -31.06 -12.38
C ALA A 731 24.91 -30.51 -13.81
N MET A 732 25.64 -29.47 -14.22
CA MET A 732 25.46 -28.85 -15.55
C MET A 732 25.77 -29.81 -16.72
N PHE A 733 26.60 -30.82 -16.47
CA PHE A 733 27.00 -31.85 -17.44
C PHE A 733 26.44 -33.25 -17.10
N ALA A 734 25.56 -33.36 -16.10
CA ALA A 734 24.84 -34.60 -15.85
C ALA A 734 23.85 -34.83 -17.01
N ASN A 735 23.79 -36.07 -17.51
CA ASN A 735 22.91 -36.50 -18.61
C ASN A 735 21.88 -37.50 -18.11
#